data_AF-A0A3D3P2W1-F1
#
_entry.id   AF-A0A3D3P2W1-F1
#
_cell.length_a   1.000
_cell.length_b   1.000
_cell.length_c   1.000
_cell.angle_alpha   90.00
_cell.angle_beta   90.00
_cell.angle_gamma   90.00
#
_symmetry.space_group_name_H-M   'P 1'
#
loop_
_entity.id
_entity.type
_entity.pdbx_description
1 polymer ?
#
loop_
_entity_poly.entity_id
_entity_poly.type
_entity_poly.pdbx_seq_one_letter_code
_entity_poly.pdbx_strand_id
1 'polypeptide(L)'
;MPHDLKADHLRGLPPQERLIFLKSNLKDWHAKLHTRHLSGEAGLAHAQAHSEAIDHLLRTLLLSLLKEGEELDTLALVSNGGYGRGIMNPGSDVDLLFLSSVPSGKVSKRVSEIICELQNTVWDLGFKFLPSTRSITECLKEAKLEPQSRTALFDARLLIGPQELFQKFQDRFRKVCIDKDKEAFFDERRSDISSRHAKWSHTVFLQEPNIKDSPGTLRDYHNLEWIIDAEAGTRSMTELVSRRILSRLARRELKDAFNFLHRVRNALHYHDKGNDILTLRLQGVVANEFGYPQKSILRRIECFMKDYYTHARNVYNHTKSVFEIFELQHDEGQQYGLRSKLTFGLIKKKLKSLDNYTIRNKRLFPRRKTIFEENPNRLIRLFAYCQKYELSPSPSLRKLIKASWTFIDKSFRMRIENRDAFREILEKKGQVARTLRLMHRCGVLGRYLPEFGALDCLVQHEFFHRYTADEHTLRCIDQLDNLVDDKDPKHEIYRDIFVKHPDPYALFIALILHDTGRAENVREHIDGSAILAARLCKRLKISGGRRALIIFLVDHHLTLWRFATKKNIDDPEVIREFAEIMRDRHRLDALLLFTYADSNGTNEEAWSPWKETLILQLYRNTREFILKGMTAGKEEIDQDVQETLSEIKLGLKEKYHAIFDQHSKLMPKRYFRYRSKKSISKHIVALWQYID
;
A
#
# COMPACT_ATOMS: atom_id res chain seq x y z
N MET A 1 -7.86 -15.90 -34.69
CA MET A 1 -8.46 -14.54 -34.65
C MET A 1 -9.72 -14.55 -35.51
N PRO A 2 -10.69 -13.64 -35.32
CA PRO A 2 -12.02 -13.75 -35.91
C PRO A 2 -11.97 -13.44 -37.41
N HIS A 3 -11.60 -14.41 -38.23
CA HIS A 3 -11.60 -14.26 -39.69
C HIS A 3 -12.98 -14.56 -40.30
N ASP A 4 -13.93 -15.04 -39.48
CA ASP A 4 -15.22 -15.56 -39.94
C ASP A 4 -16.37 -14.55 -39.86
N LEU A 5 -16.16 -13.38 -39.22
CA LEU A 5 -17.21 -12.37 -39.09
C LEU A 5 -17.18 -11.42 -40.30
N LYS A 6 -18.14 -11.56 -41.21
CA LYS A 6 -18.25 -10.78 -42.45
C LYS A 6 -19.44 -9.82 -42.41
N ALA A 7 -19.22 -8.58 -42.84
CA ALA A 7 -20.26 -7.53 -42.82
C ALA A 7 -21.47 -7.91 -43.68
N ASP A 8 -21.24 -8.50 -44.85
CA ASP A 8 -22.31 -8.92 -45.77
C ASP A 8 -23.19 -10.03 -45.18
N HIS A 9 -22.57 -10.94 -44.42
CA HIS A 9 -23.32 -11.98 -43.71
C HIS A 9 -24.22 -11.36 -42.63
N LEU A 10 -23.69 -10.45 -41.81
CA LEU A 10 -24.49 -9.75 -40.79
C LEU A 10 -25.61 -8.91 -41.42
N ARG A 11 -25.35 -8.27 -42.56
CA ARG A 11 -26.34 -7.45 -43.28
C ARG A 11 -27.53 -8.30 -43.74
N GLY A 12 -27.28 -9.54 -44.17
CA GLY A 12 -28.32 -10.48 -44.58
C GLY A 12 -29.14 -11.09 -43.44
N LEU A 13 -28.69 -10.99 -42.19
CA LEU A 13 -29.41 -11.52 -41.03
C LEU A 13 -30.43 -10.50 -40.48
N PRO A 14 -31.65 -10.95 -40.11
CA PRO A 14 -32.57 -10.16 -39.29
C PRO A 14 -31.93 -9.72 -37.97
N PRO A 15 -32.33 -8.58 -37.36
CA PRO A 15 -31.68 -8.05 -36.15
C PRO A 15 -31.56 -9.05 -34.99
N GLN A 16 -32.60 -9.86 -34.75
CA GLN A 16 -32.58 -10.87 -33.67
C GLN A 16 -31.60 -12.01 -33.95
N GLU A 17 -31.59 -12.55 -35.17
CA GLU A 17 -30.67 -13.61 -35.57
C GLU A 17 -29.22 -13.10 -35.57
N ARG A 18 -29.01 -11.86 -36.04
CA ARG A 18 -27.72 -11.18 -35.96
C ARG A 18 -27.22 -11.11 -34.51
N LEU A 19 -28.07 -10.70 -33.57
CA LEU A 19 -27.72 -10.63 -32.16
C LEU A 19 -27.35 -12.01 -31.58
N ILE A 20 -28.12 -13.05 -31.89
CA ILE A 20 -27.85 -14.43 -31.44
C ILE A 20 -26.51 -14.92 -31.98
N PHE A 21 -26.26 -14.70 -33.28
CA PHE A 21 -25.01 -15.06 -33.94
C PHE A 21 -23.81 -14.36 -33.30
N LEU A 22 -23.91 -13.06 -33.04
CA LEU A 22 -22.86 -12.27 -32.40
C LEU A 22 -22.60 -12.73 -30.95
N LYS A 23 -23.65 -13.02 -30.17
CA LYS A 23 -23.53 -13.58 -28.80
C LYS A 23 -22.80 -14.92 -28.78
N SER A 24 -23.11 -15.80 -29.73
CA SER A 24 -22.43 -17.10 -29.86
C SER A 24 -20.94 -16.92 -30.15
N ASN A 25 -20.60 -16.06 -31.12
CA ASN A 25 -19.20 -15.78 -31.47
C ASN A 25 -18.42 -15.18 -30.30
N LEU A 26 -19.00 -14.20 -29.58
CA LEU A 26 -18.38 -13.61 -28.39
C LEU A 26 -18.10 -14.65 -27.30
N LYS A 27 -19.03 -15.57 -27.06
CA LYS A 27 -18.85 -16.66 -26.08
C LYS A 27 -17.68 -17.55 -26.46
N ASP A 28 -17.57 -17.94 -27.73
CA ASP A 28 -16.49 -18.80 -28.23
C ASP A 28 -15.13 -18.09 -28.16
N TRP A 29 -15.07 -16.81 -28.51
CA TRP A 29 -13.85 -16.01 -28.41
C TRP A 29 -13.40 -15.85 -26.96
N HIS A 30 -14.33 -15.56 -26.06
CA HIS A 30 -14.05 -15.44 -24.64
C HIS A 30 -13.50 -16.75 -24.06
N ALA A 31 -14.05 -17.91 -24.44
CA ALA A 31 -13.55 -19.22 -24.03
C ALA A 31 -12.13 -19.51 -24.57
N LYS A 32 -11.87 -19.18 -25.84
CA LYS A 32 -10.53 -19.33 -26.46
C LYS A 32 -9.50 -18.43 -25.78
N LEU A 33 -9.83 -17.17 -25.52
CA LEU A 33 -8.96 -16.24 -24.80
C LEU A 33 -8.70 -16.73 -23.37
N HIS A 34 -9.74 -17.19 -22.66
CA HIS A 34 -9.57 -17.70 -21.30
C HIS A 34 -8.61 -18.92 -21.27
N THR A 35 -8.72 -19.81 -22.25
CA THR A 35 -7.80 -20.96 -22.38
C THR A 35 -6.35 -20.51 -22.58
N ARG A 36 -6.10 -19.48 -23.40
CA ARG A 36 -4.77 -18.87 -23.58
C ARG A 36 -4.24 -18.24 -22.28
N HIS A 37 -5.11 -17.59 -21.51
CA HIS A 37 -4.74 -17.03 -20.22
C HIS A 37 -4.26 -18.12 -19.25
N LEU A 38 -5.04 -19.21 -19.13
CA LEU A 38 -4.73 -20.35 -18.27
C LEU A 38 -3.47 -21.11 -18.73
N SER A 39 -3.14 -21.07 -20.03
CA SER A 39 -1.88 -21.65 -20.55
C SER A 39 -0.66 -20.77 -20.35
N GLY A 40 -0.78 -19.63 -19.66
CA GLY A 40 0.33 -18.76 -19.28
C GLY A 40 0.64 -17.61 -20.22
N GLU A 41 -0.32 -17.21 -21.07
CA GLU A 41 -0.17 -16.03 -21.93
C GLU A 41 0.16 -14.75 -21.14
N ALA A 42 1.03 -13.92 -21.70
CA ALA A 42 1.39 -12.63 -21.11
C ALA A 42 0.16 -11.72 -20.98
N GLY A 43 0.02 -11.02 -19.84
CA GLY A 43 -1.16 -10.23 -19.54
C GLY A 43 -1.51 -9.16 -20.57
N LEU A 44 -0.51 -8.48 -21.14
CA LEU A 44 -0.74 -7.47 -22.18
C LEU A 44 -1.15 -8.10 -23.51
N ALA A 45 -0.49 -9.19 -23.93
CA ALA A 45 -0.83 -9.89 -25.17
C ALA A 45 -2.29 -10.39 -25.14
N HIS A 46 -2.72 -10.87 -23.97
CA HIS A 46 -4.10 -11.26 -23.73
C HIS A 46 -5.08 -10.07 -23.87
N ALA A 47 -4.76 -8.94 -23.22
CA ALA A 47 -5.61 -7.76 -23.25
C ALA A 47 -5.66 -7.10 -24.64
N GLN A 48 -4.57 -7.16 -25.41
CA GLN A 48 -4.51 -6.74 -26.80
C GLN A 48 -5.39 -7.63 -27.69
N ALA A 49 -5.27 -8.96 -27.52
CA ALA A 49 -6.10 -9.89 -28.28
C ALA A 49 -7.60 -9.72 -27.99
N HIS A 50 -7.96 -9.36 -26.75
CA HIS A 50 -9.32 -8.99 -26.41
C HIS A 50 -9.76 -7.71 -27.13
N SER A 51 -8.93 -6.65 -27.13
CA SER A 51 -9.22 -5.42 -27.88
C SER A 51 -9.36 -5.66 -29.38
N GLU A 52 -8.50 -6.45 -29.99
CA GLU A 52 -8.57 -6.79 -31.42
C GLU A 52 -9.87 -7.52 -31.79
N ALA A 53 -10.36 -8.40 -30.92
CA ALA A 53 -11.65 -9.06 -31.12
C ALA A 53 -12.82 -8.06 -31.10
N ILE A 54 -12.80 -7.09 -30.17
CA ILE A 54 -13.83 -6.05 -30.12
C ILE A 54 -13.70 -5.05 -31.27
N ASP A 55 -12.46 -4.70 -31.68
CA ASP A 55 -12.20 -3.88 -32.87
C ASP A 55 -12.87 -4.50 -34.09
N HIS A 56 -12.61 -5.79 -34.31
CA HIS A 56 -13.17 -6.52 -35.45
C HIS A 56 -14.70 -6.58 -35.37
N LEU A 57 -15.27 -6.90 -34.20
CA LEU A 57 -16.72 -6.89 -33.99
C LEU A 57 -17.36 -5.55 -34.35
N LEU A 58 -16.85 -4.44 -33.79
CA LEU A 58 -17.45 -3.12 -33.98
C LEU A 58 -17.28 -2.60 -35.40
N ARG A 59 -16.13 -2.84 -36.03
CA ARG A 59 -15.92 -2.48 -37.45
C ARG A 59 -16.87 -3.23 -38.34
N THR A 60 -16.97 -4.55 -38.17
CA THR A 60 -17.84 -5.40 -39.00
C THR A 60 -19.31 -5.09 -38.77
N LEU A 61 -19.71 -4.83 -37.51
CA LEU A 61 -21.07 -4.41 -37.17
C LEU A 61 -21.41 -3.07 -37.83
N LEU A 62 -20.56 -2.04 -37.69
CA LEU A 62 -20.81 -0.74 -38.33
C LEU A 62 -20.93 -0.86 -39.86
N LEU A 63 -20.03 -1.60 -40.51
CA LEU A 63 -20.07 -1.84 -41.95
C LEU A 63 -21.35 -2.59 -42.40
N SER A 64 -21.90 -3.44 -41.54
CA SER A 64 -23.16 -4.14 -41.84
C SER A 64 -24.39 -3.21 -41.80
N LEU A 65 -24.30 -2.07 -41.10
CA LEU A 65 -25.35 -1.06 -41.02
C LEU A 65 -25.35 -0.09 -42.20
N LEU A 66 -24.26 -0.04 -42.96
CA LEU A 66 -24.14 0.76 -44.17
C LEU A 66 -24.81 0.07 -45.36
N LYS A 67 -25.44 0.88 -46.22
CA LYS A 67 -25.88 0.44 -47.55
C LYS A 67 -24.66 0.18 -48.43
N GLU A 68 -24.85 -0.63 -49.46
CA GLU A 68 -23.81 -0.88 -50.45
C GLU A 68 -23.41 0.44 -51.13
N GLY A 69 -22.12 0.78 -51.09
CA GLY A 69 -21.59 2.06 -51.58
C GLY A 69 -21.79 3.28 -50.67
N GLU A 70 -22.39 3.13 -49.48
CA GLU A 70 -22.51 4.22 -48.50
C GLU A 70 -21.21 4.36 -47.68
N GLU A 71 -20.61 5.55 -47.69
CA GLU A 71 -19.41 5.87 -46.92
C GLU A 71 -19.70 6.77 -45.71
N LEU A 72 -18.82 6.72 -44.70
CA LEU A 72 -18.94 7.46 -43.45
C LEU A 72 -18.21 8.81 -43.50
N ASP A 73 -18.44 9.63 -44.52
CA ASP A 73 -17.64 10.85 -44.78
C ASP A 73 -17.66 11.90 -43.66
N THR A 74 -18.72 11.87 -42.84
CA THR A 74 -18.96 12.86 -41.79
C THR A 74 -18.84 12.30 -40.37
N LEU A 75 -18.55 11.01 -40.22
CA LEU A 75 -18.55 10.32 -38.94
C LEU A 75 -17.37 9.34 -38.82
N ALA A 76 -16.57 9.48 -37.77
CA ALA A 76 -15.56 8.50 -37.38
C ALA A 76 -15.96 7.80 -36.09
N LEU A 77 -15.83 6.47 -36.06
CA LEU A 77 -15.93 5.68 -34.84
C LEU A 77 -14.56 5.60 -34.18
N VAL A 78 -14.47 6.14 -32.97
CA VAL A 78 -13.24 6.28 -32.20
C VAL A 78 -13.41 5.53 -30.87
N SER A 79 -12.37 4.83 -30.46
CA SER A 79 -12.27 4.21 -29.13
C SER A 79 -11.48 5.12 -28.19
N ASN A 80 -11.86 5.18 -26.92
CA ASN A 80 -11.21 6.03 -25.90
C ASN A 80 -10.71 5.23 -24.69
N GLY A 81 -9.87 5.86 -23.86
CA GLY A 81 -9.44 5.32 -22.56
C GLY A 81 -8.84 3.91 -22.64
N GLY A 82 -9.43 2.98 -21.86
CA GLY A 82 -9.15 1.53 -21.87
C GLY A 82 -8.94 0.95 -23.25
N TYR A 83 -9.99 1.12 -24.03
CA TYR A 83 -10.13 0.55 -25.35
C TYR A 83 -9.33 1.32 -26.41
N GLY A 84 -9.22 2.64 -26.24
CA GLY A 84 -8.41 3.52 -27.09
C GLY A 84 -6.95 3.08 -27.20
N ARG A 85 -6.33 2.67 -26.10
CA ARG A 85 -4.95 2.13 -26.13
C ARG A 85 -4.81 0.76 -26.77
N GLY A 86 -5.91 0.09 -27.11
CA GLY A 86 -5.91 -1.29 -27.61
C GLY A 86 -5.54 -2.32 -26.54
N ILE A 87 -5.86 -2.05 -25.27
CA ILE A 87 -5.55 -2.95 -24.15
C ILE A 87 -6.78 -3.05 -23.24
N MET A 88 -7.61 -4.08 -23.46
CA MET A 88 -8.82 -4.34 -22.68
C MET A 88 -8.71 -5.64 -21.89
N ASN A 89 -8.92 -5.57 -20.58
CA ASN A 89 -9.11 -6.77 -19.76
C ASN A 89 -10.55 -7.30 -19.95
N PRO A 90 -10.82 -8.59 -19.71
CA PRO A 90 -12.18 -9.16 -19.77
C PRO A 90 -13.19 -8.32 -18.99
N GLY A 91 -14.39 -8.07 -19.53
CA GLY A 91 -15.41 -7.28 -18.83
C GLY A 91 -15.08 -5.79 -18.63
N SER A 92 -14.02 -5.27 -19.25
CA SER A 92 -13.79 -3.82 -19.36
C SER A 92 -14.88 -3.14 -20.18
N ASP A 93 -15.16 -1.88 -19.87
CA ASP A 93 -16.12 -1.04 -20.58
C ASP A 93 -15.66 -0.77 -22.03
N VAL A 94 -16.62 -0.65 -22.95
CA VAL A 94 -16.38 -0.34 -24.38
C VAL A 94 -16.61 1.15 -24.60
N ASP A 95 -15.59 1.98 -24.34
CA ASP A 95 -15.73 3.44 -24.47
C ASP A 95 -15.64 3.90 -25.94
N LEU A 96 -16.76 4.36 -26.50
CA LEU A 96 -16.84 4.84 -27.89
C LEU A 96 -17.17 6.34 -27.98
N LEU A 97 -16.49 6.98 -28.92
CA LEU A 97 -16.76 8.32 -29.41
C LEU A 97 -17.16 8.25 -30.88
N PHE A 98 -18.35 8.74 -31.16
CA PHE A 98 -18.84 9.05 -32.50
C PHE A 98 -18.38 10.47 -32.86
N LEU A 99 -17.20 10.56 -33.46
CA LEU A 99 -16.58 11.83 -33.83
C LEU A 99 -17.19 12.35 -35.13
N SER A 100 -17.92 13.45 -35.05
CA SER A 100 -18.64 14.04 -36.17
C SER A 100 -17.91 15.25 -36.76
N SER A 101 -17.98 15.45 -38.08
CA SER A 101 -17.49 16.66 -38.75
C SER A 101 -18.39 17.88 -38.51
N VAL A 102 -19.64 17.64 -38.09
CA VAL A 102 -20.63 18.67 -37.74
C VAL A 102 -21.00 18.59 -36.25
N PRO A 103 -21.54 19.67 -35.63
CA PRO A 103 -22.04 19.63 -34.26
C PRO A 103 -23.01 18.48 -34.01
N SER A 104 -22.98 17.90 -32.81
CA SER A 104 -23.78 16.71 -32.45
C SER A 104 -25.28 16.84 -32.78
N GLY A 105 -25.88 18.00 -32.53
CA GLY A 105 -27.29 18.29 -32.85
C GLY A 105 -27.60 18.54 -34.33
N LYS A 106 -26.61 18.49 -35.23
CA LYS A 106 -26.75 18.69 -36.67
C LYS A 106 -26.40 17.45 -37.50
N VAL A 107 -26.16 16.32 -36.84
CA VAL A 107 -25.91 15.04 -37.51
C VAL A 107 -27.16 14.64 -38.32
N SER A 108 -26.94 14.10 -39.52
CA SER A 108 -28.05 13.72 -40.41
C SER A 108 -28.92 12.61 -39.79
N LYS A 109 -30.19 12.52 -40.20
CA LYS A 109 -31.10 11.48 -39.71
C LYS A 109 -30.53 10.07 -39.92
N ARG A 110 -29.97 9.81 -41.11
CA ARG A 110 -29.36 8.51 -41.46
C ARG A 110 -28.19 8.16 -40.53
N VAL A 111 -27.32 9.11 -40.23
CA VAL A 111 -26.18 8.88 -39.33
C VAL A 111 -26.68 8.66 -37.89
N SER A 112 -27.68 9.40 -37.45
CA SER A 112 -28.31 9.19 -36.14
C SER A 112 -28.96 7.81 -36.00
N GLU A 113 -29.59 7.29 -37.06
CA GLU A 113 -30.13 5.92 -37.11
C GLU A 113 -29.03 4.86 -36.98
N ILE A 114 -27.93 5.01 -37.73
CA ILE A 114 -26.77 4.10 -37.65
C ILE A 114 -26.17 4.10 -36.24
N ILE A 115 -25.99 5.29 -35.66
CA ILE A 115 -25.47 5.43 -34.28
C ILE A 115 -26.40 4.71 -33.31
N CYS A 116 -27.72 4.95 -33.38
CA CYS A 116 -28.70 4.33 -32.50
C CYS A 116 -28.71 2.80 -32.63
N GLU A 117 -28.70 2.26 -33.85
CA GLU A 117 -28.70 0.81 -34.07
C GLU A 117 -27.40 0.15 -33.58
N LEU A 118 -26.24 0.79 -33.81
CA LEU A 118 -24.97 0.31 -33.26
C LEU A 118 -24.99 0.31 -31.73
N GLN A 119 -25.45 1.40 -31.11
CA GLN A 119 -25.54 1.55 -29.66
C GLN A 119 -26.44 0.46 -29.04
N ASN A 120 -27.63 0.26 -29.59
CA ASN A 120 -28.58 -0.75 -29.12
C ASN A 120 -27.98 -2.16 -29.25
N THR A 121 -27.35 -2.46 -30.39
CA THR A 121 -26.74 -3.78 -30.59
C THR A 121 -25.58 -4.02 -29.61
N VAL A 122 -24.71 -3.04 -29.39
CA VAL A 122 -23.60 -3.15 -28.42
C VAL A 122 -24.12 -3.35 -27.00
N TRP A 123 -25.17 -2.63 -26.63
CA TRP A 123 -25.85 -2.82 -25.34
C TRP A 123 -26.45 -4.21 -25.20
N ASP A 124 -27.16 -4.69 -26.22
CA ASP A 124 -27.81 -6.00 -26.23
C ASP A 124 -26.82 -7.17 -26.20
N LEU A 125 -25.58 -6.95 -26.65
CA LEU A 125 -24.47 -7.89 -26.51
C LEU A 125 -23.95 -7.98 -25.06
N GLY A 126 -24.39 -7.10 -24.17
CA GLY A 126 -24.06 -7.10 -22.74
C GLY A 126 -22.81 -6.31 -22.38
N PHE A 127 -22.34 -5.40 -23.25
CA PHE A 127 -21.23 -4.52 -22.92
C PHE A 127 -21.68 -3.38 -22.01
N LYS A 128 -20.85 -3.05 -21.02
CA LYS A 128 -20.95 -1.77 -20.30
C LYS A 128 -20.46 -0.67 -21.23
N PHE A 129 -21.33 0.33 -21.45
CA PHE A 129 -21.21 1.22 -22.58
C PHE A 129 -21.72 2.62 -22.24
N LEU A 130 -20.92 3.64 -22.56
CA LEU A 130 -21.33 5.05 -22.46
C LEU A 130 -20.97 5.78 -23.77
N PRO A 131 -21.86 5.78 -24.79
CA PRO A 131 -21.57 6.43 -26.04
C PRO A 131 -21.57 7.94 -25.91
N SER A 132 -20.78 8.60 -26.75
CA SER A 132 -20.93 10.03 -26.98
C SER A 132 -20.80 10.38 -28.45
N THR A 133 -21.65 11.28 -28.93
CA THR A 133 -21.56 11.87 -30.27
C THR A 133 -21.14 13.31 -30.12
N ARG A 134 -19.96 13.66 -30.64
CA ARG A 134 -19.37 14.99 -30.46
C ARG A 134 -18.60 15.41 -31.70
N SER A 135 -18.69 16.68 -32.04
CA SER A 135 -17.74 17.36 -32.93
C SER A 135 -16.41 17.60 -32.22
N ILE A 136 -15.38 17.94 -32.99
CA ILE A 136 -14.06 18.30 -32.44
C ILE A 136 -14.20 19.38 -31.36
N THR A 137 -14.97 20.44 -31.62
CA THR A 137 -15.14 21.56 -30.68
C THR A 137 -15.81 21.12 -29.37
N GLU A 138 -16.80 20.23 -29.45
CA GLU A 138 -17.46 19.66 -28.27
C GLU A 138 -16.53 18.76 -27.46
N CYS A 139 -15.69 17.93 -28.12
CA CYS A 139 -14.65 17.15 -27.45
C CYS A 139 -13.65 18.04 -26.69
N LEU A 140 -13.20 19.13 -27.30
CA LEU A 140 -12.26 20.06 -26.66
C LEU A 140 -12.90 20.80 -25.47
N LYS A 141 -14.19 21.10 -25.54
CA LYS A 141 -14.93 21.71 -24.44
C LYS A 141 -15.02 20.75 -23.27
N GLU A 142 -15.40 19.50 -23.53
CA GLU A 142 -15.49 18.45 -22.50
C GLU A 142 -14.14 18.19 -21.84
N ALA A 143 -13.08 18.05 -22.64
CA ALA A 143 -11.72 17.81 -22.14
C ALA A 143 -11.21 18.93 -21.21
N LYS A 144 -11.74 20.16 -21.31
CA LYS A 144 -11.37 21.25 -20.41
C LYS A 144 -12.17 21.26 -19.11
N LEU A 145 -13.40 20.75 -19.15
CA LEU A 145 -14.30 20.73 -18.01
C LEU A 145 -14.00 19.55 -17.10
N GLU A 146 -13.68 18.38 -17.68
CA GLU A 146 -13.53 17.14 -16.93
C GLU A 146 -12.16 16.46 -17.16
N PRO A 147 -11.33 16.34 -16.10
CA PRO A 147 -10.02 15.66 -16.13
C PRO A 147 -10.06 14.24 -16.70
N GLN A 148 -11.09 13.46 -16.36
CA GLN A 148 -11.21 12.06 -16.78
C GLN A 148 -11.46 11.98 -18.29
N SER A 149 -12.42 12.76 -18.80
CA SER A 149 -12.65 12.92 -20.25
C SER A 149 -11.40 13.38 -20.98
N ARG A 150 -10.61 14.30 -20.40
CA ARG A 150 -9.32 14.72 -21.00
C ARG A 150 -8.38 13.54 -21.20
N THR A 151 -8.17 12.71 -20.17
CA THR A 151 -7.30 11.52 -20.29
C THR A 151 -7.87 10.45 -21.21
N ALA A 152 -9.19 10.27 -21.24
CA ALA A 152 -9.84 9.30 -22.12
C ALA A 152 -9.66 9.68 -23.61
N LEU A 153 -9.80 10.96 -23.93
CA LEU A 153 -9.55 11.53 -25.27
C LEU A 153 -8.07 11.57 -25.63
N PHE A 154 -7.18 11.67 -24.65
CA PHE A 154 -5.72 11.56 -24.85
C PHE A 154 -5.31 10.18 -25.36
N ASP A 155 -6.08 9.14 -24.99
CA ASP A 155 -5.89 7.76 -25.42
C ASP A 155 -6.73 7.38 -26.64
N ALA A 156 -7.35 8.36 -27.31
CA ALA A 156 -8.23 8.10 -28.43
C ALA A 156 -7.52 7.38 -29.60
N ARG A 157 -8.21 6.39 -30.20
CA ARG A 157 -7.75 5.63 -31.36
C ARG A 157 -8.89 5.42 -32.34
N LEU A 158 -8.63 5.73 -33.61
CA LEU A 158 -9.58 5.51 -34.70
C LEU A 158 -9.83 4.01 -34.89
N LEU A 159 -11.10 3.61 -34.88
CA LEU A 159 -11.52 2.27 -35.30
C LEU A 159 -11.82 2.28 -36.79
N ILE A 160 -12.70 3.16 -37.25
CA ILE A 160 -13.11 3.24 -38.66
C ILE A 160 -13.72 4.61 -38.97
N GLY A 161 -13.58 5.09 -40.21
CA GLY A 161 -14.09 6.37 -40.69
C GLY A 161 -13.00 7.30 -41.23
N PRO A 162 -13.29 8.60 -41.44
CA PRO A 162 -12.39 9.53 -42.11
C PRO A 162 -11.11 9.81 -41.31
N GLN A 163 -9.97 9.36 -41.83
CA GLN A 163 -8.66 9.53 -41.19
C GLN A 163 -8.31 11.01 -40.97
N GLU A 164 -8.63 11.89 -41.93
CA GLU A 164 -8.37 13.32 -41.82
C GLU A 164 -9.14 13.98 -40.66
N LEU A 165 -10.39 13.56 -40.43
CA LEU A 165 -11.21 14.09 -39.35
C LEU A 165 -10.58 13.76 -37.99
N PHE A 166 -10.11 12.52 -37.84
CA PHE A 166 -9.44 12.07 -36.63
C PHE A 166 -8.09 12.76 -36.41
N GLN A 167 -7.28 12.92 -37.47
CA GLN A 167 -6.00 13.64 -37.36
C GLN A 167 -6.22 15.11 -36.94
N LYS A 168 -7.18 15.79 -37.56
CA LYS A 168 -7.58 17.17 -37.17
C LYS A 168 -8.02 17.24 -35.71
N PHE A 169 -8.73 16.22 -35.21
CA PHE A 169 -9.07 16.12 -33.80
C PHE A 169 -7.84 15.99 -32.91
N GLN A 170 -6.94 15.04 -33.20
CA GLN A 170 -5.72 14.80 -32.41
C GLN A 170 -4.84 16.05 -32.31
N ASP A 171 -4.59 16.72 -33.44
CA ASP A 171 -3.74 17.91 -33.51
C ASP A 171 -4.34 19.06 -32.67
N ARG A 172 -5.66 19.29 -32.80
CA ARG A 172 -6.34 20.34 -32.03
C ARG A 172 -6.41 20.00 -30.54
N PHE A 173 -6.69 18.74 -30.19
CA PHE A 173 -6.69 18.27 -28.81
C PHE A 173 -5.34 18.47 -28.16
N ARG A 174 -4.26 18.02 -28.82
CA ARG A 174 -2.89 18.18 -28.34
C ARG A 174 -2.54 19.65 -28.08
N LYS A 175 -2.78 20.50 -29.08
CA LYS A 175 -2.49 21.94 -28.98
C LYS A 175 -3.28 22.63 -27.86
N VAL A 176 -4.57 22.34 -27.73
CA VAL A 176 -5.49 23.11 -26.88
C VAL A 176 -5.56 22.60 -25.45
N CYS A 177 -5.53 21.28 -25.26
CA CYS A 177 -5.79 20.64 -23.97
C CYS A 177 -4.52 20.25 -23.22
N ILE A 178 -3.38 20.15 -23.92
CA ILE A 178 -2.10 19.66 -23.39
C ILE A 178 -1.01 20.72 -23.53
N ASP A 179 -0.63 21.09 -24.76
CA ASP A 179 0.55 21.95 -24.97
C ASP A 179 0.33 23.42 -24.61
N LYS A 180 -0.92 23.91 -24.65
CA LYS A 180 -1.23 25.30 -24.26
C LYS A 180 -0.90 25.59 -22.80
N ASP A 181 -1.05 24.61 -21.92
CA ASP A 181 -0.84 24.73 -20.48
C ASP A 181 -0.36 23.41 -19.89
N LYS A 182 0.91 23.09 -20.17
CA LYS A 182 1.54 21.84 -19.70
C LYS A 182 1.63 21.79 -18.18
N GLU A 183 1.88 22.92 -17.53
CA GLU A 183 1.98 23.01 -16.08
C GLU A 183 0.64 22.65 -15.42
N ALA A 184 -0.48 23.21 -15.90
CA ALA A 184 -1.80 22.83 -15.39
C ALA A 184 -2.15 21.36 -15.64
N PHE A 185 -1.73 20.79 -16.78
CA PHE A 185 -1.88 19.35 -17.02
C PHE A 185 -1.05 18.53 -16.02
N PHE A 186 0.21 18.91 -15.79
CA PHE A 186 1.11 18.25 -14.84
C PHE A 186 0.57 18.28 -13.41
N ASP A 187 0.09 19.44 -12.97
CA ASP A 187 -0.49 19.64 -11.64
C ASP A 187 -1.79 18.85 -11.44
N GLU A 188 -2.65 18.80 -12.47
CA GLU A 188 -3.84 17.95 -12.43
C GLU A 188 -3.48 16.47 -12.26
N ARG A 189 -2.48 15.97 -13.01
CA ARG A 189 -2.03 14.57 -12.87
C ARG A 189 -1.43 14.31 -11.49
N ARG A 190 -0.69 15.25 -10.91
CA ARG A 190 -0.17 15.16 -9.54
C ARG A 190 -1.31 15.07 -8.52
N SER A 191 -2.37 15.87 -8.68
CA SER A 191 -3.54 15.86 -7.80
C SER A 191 -4.33 14.55 -7.90
N ASP A 192 -4.53 14.01 -9.11
CA ASP A 192 -5.14 12.69 -9.34
C ASP A 192 -4.39 11.59 -8.57
N ILE A 193 -3.06 11.52 -8.76
CA ILE A 193 -2.21 10.52 -8.09
C ILE A 193 -2.34 10.64 -6.57
N SER A 194 -2.22 11.85 -6.02
CA SER A 194 -2.30 12.07 -4.57
C SER A 194 -3.64 11.62 -4.00
N SER A 195 -4.74 12.05 -4.61
CA SER A 195 -6.11 11.75 -4.18
C SER A 195 -6.41 10.26 -4.24
N ARG A 196 -5.93 9.59 -5.28
CA ARG A 196 -6.14 8.15 -5.48
C ARG A 196 -5.25 7.32 -4.56
N HIS A 197 -4.00 7.72 -4.35
CA HIS A 197 -3.12 7.08 -3.37
C HIS A 197 -3.68 7.19 -1.94
N ALA A 198 -4.32 8.31 -1.60
CA ALA A 198 -4.97 8.50 -0.29
C ALA A 198 -6.07 7.46 -0.03
N LYS A 199 -6.92 7.19 -1.04
CA LYS A 199 -7.96 6.15 -0.95
C LYS A 199 -7.40 4.74 -0.67
N TRP A 200 -6.12 4.52 -0.98
CA TRP A 200 -5.41 3.24 -0.84
C TRP A 200 -4.22 3.35 0.13
N SER A 201 -4.39 4.10 1.22
CA SER A 201 -3.46 4.17 2.36
C SER A 201 -2.03 4.63 2.00
N HIS A 202 -1.83 5.28 0.85
CA HIS A 202 -0.55 5.77 0.34
C HIS A 202 0.57 4.71 0.23
N THR A 203 0.22 3.43 0.14
CA THR A 203 1.21 2.33 0.10
C THR A 203 0.92 1.29 -0.97
N VAL A 204 1.98 0.70 -1.52
CA VAL A 204 1.89 -0.44 -2.44
C VAL A 204 1.67 -1.76 -1.70
N PHE A 205 1.81 -1.76 -0.37
CA PHE A 205 1.89 -2.94 0.48
C PHE A 205 0.56 -3.36 1.12
N LEU A 206 -0.57 -2.98 0.51
CA LEU A 206 -1.88 -3.45 0.97
C LEU A 206 -2.02 -4.95 0.72
N GLN A 207 -2.65 -5.67 1.65
CA GLN A 207 -2.98 -7.08 1.46
C GLN A 207 -4.05 -7.28 0.39
N GLU A 208 -5.06 -6.42 0.34
CA GLU A 208 -6.11 -6.43 -0.69
C GLU A 208 -6.01 -5.18 -1.59
N PRO A 209 -5.04 -5.12 -2.50
CA PRO A 209 -4.83 -3.97 -3.35
C PRO A 209 -5.85 -3.91 -4.49
N ASN A 210 -6.11 -2.70 -4.98
CA ASN A 210 -6.78 -2.49 -6.25
C ASN A 210 -5.76 -2.42 -7.38
N ILE A 211 -5.85 -3.35 -8.33
CA ILE A 211 -4.90 -3.53 -9.44
C ILE A 211 -4.96 -2.38 -10.46
N LYS A 212 -6.00 -1.55 -10.42
CA LYS A 212 -6.14 -0.38 -11.29
C LYS A 212 -5.67 0.90 -10.59
N ASP A 213 -6.10 1.12 -9.35
CA ASP A 213 -6.02 2.43 -8.70
C ASP A 213 -5.10 2.52 -7.49
N SER A 214 -4.64 1.40 -6.89
CA SER A 214 -3.68 1.48 -5.78
C SER A 214 -2.32 2.06 -6.23
N PRO A 215 -1.50 2.58 -5.31
CA PRO A 215 -0.15 3.05 -5.63
C PRO A 215 0.66 1.98 -6.36
N GLY A 216 1.40 2.37 -7.39
CA GLY A 216 2.23 1.46 -8.18
C GLY A 216 1.47 0.54 -9.13
N THR A 217 0.19 0.79 -9.39
CA THR A 217 -0.62 -0.08 -10.27
C THR A 217 -0.92 0.56 -11.63
N LEU A 218 -1.87 0.01 -12.40
CA LEU A 218 -2.07 0.37 -13.81
C LEU A 218 -2.29 1.87 -14.02
N ARG A 219 -3.02 2.56 -13.15
CA ARG A 219 -3.25 4.01 -13.27
C ARG A 219 -2.00 4.85 -13.05
N ASP A 220 -1.05 4.39 -12.22
CA ASP A 220 0.24 5.06 -12.07
C ASP A 220 1.11 4.89 -13.32
N TYR A 221 0.99 3.74 -14.01
CA TYR A 221 1.65 3.51 -15.29
C TYR A 221 1.04 4.38 -16.40
N HIS A 222 -0.29 4.49 -16.48
CA HIS A 222 -0.94 5.38 -17.46
C HIS A 222 -0.59 6.86 -17.21
N ASN A 223 -0.58 7.30 -15.94
CA ASN A 223 -0.13 8.65 -15.59
C ASN A 223 1.33 8.90 -16.03
N LEU A 224 2.20 7.90 -15.88
CA LEU A 224 3.56 7.95 -16.38
C LEU A 224 3.58 8.16 -17.91
N GLU A 225 2.84 7.36 -18.68
CA GLU A 225 2.76 7.50 -20.14
C GLU A 225 2.26 8.88 -20.58
N TRP A 226 1.19 9.39 -19.95
CA TRP A 226 0.63 10.70 -20.29
C TRP A 226 1.58 11.85 -19.99
N ILE A 227 2.26 11.82 -18.85
CA ILE A 227 3.24 12.86 -18.50
C ILE A 227 4.44 12.80 -19.44
N ILE A 228 4.98 11.63 -19.73
CA ILE A 228 6.10 11.53 -20.67
C ILE A 228 5.66 12.04 -22.06
N ASP A 229 4.47 11.69 -22.52
CA ASP A 229 3.96 12.15 -23.81
C ASP A 229 3.76 13.68 -23.83
N ALA A 230 3.23 14.27 -22.76
CA ALA A 230 3.07 15.71 -22.62
C ALA A 230 4.42 16.46 -22.59
N GLU A 231 5.38 15.96 -21.80
CA GLU A 231 6.66 16.63 -21.55
C GLU A 231 7.71 16.35 -22.64
N ALA A 232 7.84 15.09 -23.04
CA ALA A 232 8.87 14.62 -23.96
C ALA A 232 8.36 14.41 -25.40
N GLY A 233 7.04 14.42 -25.63
CA GLY A 233 6.44 14.23 -26.96
C GLY A 233 6.52 12.80 -27.48
N THR A 234 6.71 11.80 -26.60
CA THR A 234 6.85 10.40 -26.99
C THR A 234 6.35 9.47 -25.90
N ARG A 235 5.68 8.36 -26.26
CA ARG A 235 5.39 7.24 -25.33
C ARG A 235 6.43 6.12 -25.44
N SER A 236 7.44 6.27 -26.30
CA SER A 236 8.44 5.25 -26.53
C SER A 236 9.38 5.13 -25.34
N MET A 237 9.18 4.10 -24.53
CA MET A 237 10.08 3.77 -23.41
C MET A 237 11.53 3.54 -23.86
N THR A 238 11.75 3.12 -25.12
CA THR A 238 13.08 2.99 -25.72
C THR A 238 13.72 4.35 -25.95
N GLU A 239 12.95 5.32 -26.44
CA GLU A 239 13.41 6.69 -26.64
C GLU A 239 13.71 7.40 -25.31
N LEU A 240 12.97 7.12 -24.24
CA LEU A 240 13.30 7.66 -22.91
C LEU A 240 14.62 7.13 -22.36
N VAL A 241 15.01 5.92 -22.75
CA VAL A 241 16.34 5.39 -22.42
C VAL A 241 17.42 6.13 -23.19
N SER A 242 17.22 6.42 -24.49
CA SER A 242 18.19 7.19 -25.28
C SER A 242 18.33 8.62 -24.75
N ARG A 243 17.23 9.25 -24.32
CA ARG A 243 17.19 10.56 -23.65
C ARG A 243 17.67 10.56 -22.20
N ARG A 244 18.08 9.39 -21.65
CA ARG A 244 18.56 9.21 -20.26
C ARG A 244 17.54 9.57 -19.16
N ILE A 245 16.26 9.67 -19.51
CA ILE A 245 15.14 9.86 -18.56
C ILE A 245 14.90 8.55 -17.81
N LEU A 246 14.92 7.42 -18.53
CA LEU A 246 14.84 6.08 -17.95
C LEU A 246 16.16 5.32 -18.11
N SER A 247 16.40 4.35 -17.24
CA SER A 247 17.48 3.37 -17.42
C SER A 247 16.98 2.13 -18.16
N ARG A 248 17.89 1.37 -18.78
CA ARG A 248 17.54 0.06 -19.40
C ARG A 248 16.86 -0.88 -18.42
N LEU A 249 17.33 -0.90 -17.17
CA LEU A 249 16.73 -1.67 -16.08
C LEU A 249 15.32 -1.17 -15.76
N ALA A 250 15.13 0.14 -15.60
CA ALA A 250 13.83 0.73 -15.32
C ALA A 250 12.80 0.41 -16.40
N ARG A 251 13.19 0.48 -17.68
CA ARG A 251 12.33 0.06 -18.81
C ARG A 251 11.90 -1.39 -18.69
N ARG A 252 12.82 -2.30 -18.35
CA ARG A 252 12.53 -3.71 -18.15
C ARG A 252 11.58 -3.92 -16.96
N GLU A 253 11.90 -3.35 -15.81
CA GLU A 253 11.10 -3.46 -14.58
C GLU A 253 9.66 -2.93 -14.81
N LEU A 254 9.49 -1.83 -15.53
CA LEU A 254 8.19 -1.28 -15.92
C LEU A 254 7.42 -2.18 -16.89
N LYS A 255 8.09 -2.71 -17.93
CA LYS A 255 7.47 -3.64 -18.89
C LYS A 255 7.00 -4.92 -18.21
N ASP A 256 7.85 -5.50 -17.37
CA ASP A 256 7.56 -6.75 -16.66
C ASP A 256 6.40 -6.52 -15.67
N ALA A 257 6.40 -5.39 -14.95
CA ALA A 257 5.30 -5.02 -14.06
C ALA A 257 3.98 -4.78 -14.78
N PHE A 258 3.98 -4.08 -15.91
CA PHE A 258 2.75 -3.81 -16.67
C PHE A 258 2.15 -5.12 -17.21
N ASN A 259 2.98 -6.03 -17.71
CA ASN A 259 2.54 -7.38 -18.09
C ASN A 259 1.94 -8.16 -16.93
N PHE A 260 2.62 -8.17 -15.77
CA PHE A 260 2.16 -8.89 -14.60
C PHE A 260 0.82 -8.33 -14.08
N LEU A 261 0.70 -7.02 -13.91
CA LEU A 261 -0.52 -6.38 -13.42
C LEU A 261 -1.72 -6.63 -14.34
N HIS A 262 -1.53 -6.58 -15.67
CA HIS A 262 -2.59 -6.97 -16.60
C HIS A 262 -2.95 -8.45 -16.48
N ARG A 263 -1.98 -9.35 -16.27
CA ARG A 263 -2.25 -10.78 -16.08
C ARG A 263 -3.10 -11.00 -14.84
N VAL A 264 -2.77 -10.33 -13.72
CA VAL A 264 -3.56 -10.39 -12.48
C VAL A 264 -4.97 -9.86 -12.73
N ARG A 265 -5.11 -8.69 -13.35
CA ARG A 265 -6.43 -8.11 -13.66
C ARG A 265 -7.27 -9.00 -14.58
N ASN A 266 -6.65 -9.66 -15.56
CA ASN A 266 -7.35 -10.64 -16.40
C ASN A 266 -7.94 -11.78 -15.56
N ALA A 267 -7.12 -12.39 -14.69
CA ALA A 267 -7.57 -13.46 -13.80
C ALA A 267 -8.73 -12.99 -12.91
N LEU A 268 -8.60 -11.82 -12.28
CA LEU A 268 -9.67 -11.23 -11.46
C LEU A 268 -10.97 -11.10 -12.26
N HIS A 269 -10.91 -10.57 -13.47
CA HIS A 269 -12.11 -10.33 -14.27
C HIS A 269 -12.76 -11.60 -14.84
N TYR A 270 -12.01 -12.70 -14.95
CA TYR A 270 -12.59 -14.01 -15.24
C TYR A 270 -13.39 -14.58 -14.06
N HIS A 271 -13.05 -14.23 -12.81
CA HIS A 271 -13.74 -14.69 -11.60
C HIS A 271 -14.80 -13.73 -11.07
N ASP A 272 -14.57 -12.43 -11.20
CA ASP A 272 -15.42 -11.36 -10.68
C ASP A 272 -15.39 -10.16 -11.64
N LYS A 273 -16.34 -10.14 -12.58
CA LYS A 273 -16.34 -9.20 -13.71
C LYS A 273 -16.40 -7.75 -13.22
N GLY A 274 -15.36 -6.99 -13.57
CA GLY A 274 -15.28 -5.55 -13.29
C GLY A 274 -14.86 -5.21 -11.86
N ASN A 275 -14.50 -6.19 -11.04
CA ASN A 275 -13.86 -5.95 -9.75
C ASN A 275 -12.34 -5.91 -9.91
N ASP A 276 -11.73 -4.79 -9.54
CA ASP A 276 -10.28 -4.58 -9.62
C ASP A 276 -9.56 -4.84 -8.28
N ILE A 277 -10.27 -5.29 -7.23
CA ILE A 277 -9.69 -5.58 -5.92
C ILE A 277 -9.23 -7.04 -5.84
N LEU A 278 -7.93 -7.24 -5.56
CA LEU A 278 -7.34 -8.55 -5.30
C LEU A 278 -7.62 -8.98 -3.85
N THR A 279 -8.82 -9.51 -3.62
CA THR A 279 -9.24 -9.97 -2.28
C THR A 279 -8.44 -11.17 -1.78
N LEU A 280 -8.38 -11.39 -0.46
CA LEU A 280 -7.72 -12.55 0.16
C LEU A 280 -8.21 -13.88 -0.44
N ARG A 281 -9.52 -13.97 -0.74
CA ARG A 281 -10.13 -15.12 -1.42
C ARG A 281 -9.55 -15.35 -2.82
N LEU A 282 -9.41 -14.29 -3.61
CA LEU A 282 -8.94 -14.38 -4.99
C LEU A 282 -7.43 -14.61 -5.09
N GLN A 283 -6.64 -14.24 -4.08
CA GLN A 283 -5.20 -14.49 -4.09
C GLN A 283 -4.84 -15.96 -4.26
N GLY A 284 -5.54 -16.86 -3.55
CA GLY A 284 -5.31 -18.30 -3.69
C GLY A 284 -5.70 -18.84 -5.07
N VAL A 285 -6.77 -18.30 -5.65
CA VAL A 285 -7.23 -18.65 -7.00
C VAL A 285 -6.19 -18.24 -8.04
N VAL A 286 -5.78 -16.97 -8.04
CA VAL A 286 -4.81 -16.44 -9.00
C VAL A 286 -3.45 -17.11 -8.84
N ALA A 287 -2.99 -17.36 -7.61
CA ALA A 287 -1.73 -18.07 -7.36
C ALA A 287 -1.73 -19.50 -7.92
N ASN A 288 -2.88 -20.20 -7.88
CA ASN A 288 -3.00 -21.53 -8.48
C ASN A 288 -3.02 -21.45 -10.01
N GLU A 289 -3.79 -20.54 -10.60
CA GLU A 289 -3.86 -20.35 -12.05
C GLU A 289 -2.50 -19.96 -12.65
N PHE A 290 -1.70 -19.21 -11.90
CA PHE A 290 -0.37 -18.81 -12.35
C PHE A 290 0.68 -19.91 -12.20
N GLY A 291 0.34 -21.04 -11.58
CA GLY A 291 1.19 -22.22 -11.49
C GLY A 291 2.32 -22.10 -10.46
N TYR A 292 2.13 -21.34 -9.38
CA TYR A 292 3.14 -21.22 -8.31
C TYR A 292 3.45 -22.61 -7.70
N PRO A 293 4.72 -23.07 -7.66
CA PRO A 293 5.04 -24.49 -7.43
C PRO A 293 5.03 -24.92 -5.95
N GLN A 294 4.84 -23.99 -5.01
CA GLN A 294 4.96 -24.27 -3.58
C GLN A 294 3.91 -25.30 -3.12
N LYS A 295 4.26 -26.14 -2.14
CA LYS A 295 3.38 -27.25 -1.72
C LYS A 295 2.08 -26.79 -1.06
N SER A 296 2.15 -25.81 -0.16
CA SER A 296 0.97 -25.27 0.54
C SER A 296 0.42 -24.03 -0.16
N ILE A 297 -0.90 -23.86 -0.09
CA ILE A 297 -1.58 -22.70 -0.67
C ILE A 297 -1.08 -21.37 -0.06
N LEU A 298 -0.82 -21.33 1.25
CA LEU A 298 -0.29 -20.14 1.93
C LEU A 298 1.06 -19.70 1.34
N ARG A 299 1.96 -20.64 1.07
CA ARG A 299 3.26 -20.34 0.45
C ARG A 299 3.13 -19.93 -1.02
N ARG A 300 2.15 -20.47 -1.76
CA ARG A 300 1.85 -20.00 -3.13
C ARG A 300 1.38 -18.55 -3.12
N ILE A 301 0.47 -18.22 -2.21
CA ILE A 301 -0.04 -16.85 -1.99
C ILE A 301 1.11 -15.91 -1.62
N GLU A 302 1.96 -16.27 -0.66
CA GLU A 302 3.12 -15.47 -0.26
C GLU A 302 4.05 -15.16 -1.45
N CYS A 303 4.41 -16.19 -2.23
CA CYS A 303 5.26 -15.98 -3.41
C CYS A 303 4.57 -15.10 -4.47
N PHE A 304 3.28 -15.33 -4.72
CA PHE A 304 2.49 -14.53 -5.65
C PHE A 304 2.40 -13.06 -5.24
N MET A 305 2.05 -12.80 -3.99
CA MET A 305 1.93 -11.46 -3.46
C MET A 305 3.29 -10.76 -3.38
N LYS A 306 4.37 -11.49 -3.10
CA LYS A 306 5.73 -10.94 -3.17
C LYS A 306 6.09 -10.45 -4.57
N ASP A 307 5.71 -11.19 -5.62
CA ASP A 307 5.89 -10.76 -7.01
C ASP A 307 5.02 -9.53 -7.31
N TYR A 308 3.75 -9.53 -6.85
CA TYR A 308 2.87 -8.36 -6.95
C TYR A 308 3.51 -7.11 -6.32
N TYR A 309 3.95 -7.18 -5.06
CA TYR A 309 4.55 -6.05 -4.35
C TYR A 309 5.83 -5.57 -5.02
N THR A 310 6.64 -6.50 -5.56
CA THR A 310 7.85 -6.16 -6.31
C THR A 310 7.50 -5.37 -7.57
N HIS A 311 6.52 -5.81 -8.35
CA HIS A 311 6.07 -5.12 -9.55
C HIS A 311 5.44 -3.76 -9.23
N ALA A 312 4.55 -3.69 -8.23
CA ALA A 312 3.91 -2.44 -7.82
C ALA A 312 4.93 -1.42 -7.29
N ARG A 313 5.88 -1.86 -6.46
CA ARG A 313 6.99 -1.03 -5.96
C ARG A 313 7.86 -0.49 -7.10
N ASN A 314 8.10 -1.28 -8.14
CA ASN A 314 8.87 -0.83 -9.30
C ASN A 314 8.13 0.27 -10.08
N VAL A 315 6.85 0.09 -10.39
CA VAL A 315 6.03 1.13 -11.04
C VAL A 315 6.01 2.40 -10.19
N TYR A 316 5.68 2.28 -8.90
CA TYR A 316 5.62 3.43 -7.99
C TYR A 316 6.93 4.23 -7.97
N ASN A 317 8.07 3.54 -7.82
CA ASN A 317 9.38 4.20 -7.73
C ASN A 317 9.82 4.86 -9.04
N HIS A 318 9.57 4.21 -10.19
CA HIS A 318 9.94 4.76 -11.49
C HIS A 318 9.03 5.93 -11.88
N THR A 319 7.71 5.79 -11.73
CA THR A 319 6.75 6.87 -11.94
C THR A 319 7.11 8.08 -11.08
N LYS A 320 7.30 7.88 -9.78
CA LYS A 320 7.72 8.96 -8.87
C LYS A 320 9.03 9.61 -9.31
N SER A 321 10.02 8.83 -9.73
CA SER A 321 11.31 9.38 -10.16
C SER A 321 11.20 10.21 -11.45
N VAL A 322 10.35 9.81 -12.40
CA VAL A 322 10.11 10.58 -13.63
C VAL A 322 9.38 11.89 -13.34
N PHE A 323 8.32 11.85 -12.53
CA PHE A 323 7.63 13.06 -12.07
C PHE A 323 8.60 14.02 -11.36
N GLU A 324 9.44 13.52 -10.45
CA GLU A 324 10.45 14.35 -9.79
C GLU A 324 11.48 14.95 -10.76
N ILE A 325 11.83 14.26 -11.86
CA ILE A 325 12.74 14.81 -12.89
C ILE A 325 12.08 15.98 -13.61
N PHE A 326 10.84 15.82 -14.06
CA PHE A 326 10.12 16.88 -14.77
C PHE A 326 9.79 18.06 -13.85
N GLU A 327 9.44 17.82 -12.59
CA GLU A 327 9.25 18.89 -11.59
C GLU A 327 10.51 19.74 -11.43
N LEU A 328 11.68 19.11 -11.32
CA LEU A 328 12.96 19.83 -11.25
C LEU A 328 13.27 20.64 -12.52
N GLN A 329 12.84 20.16 -13.69
CA GLN A 329 13.03 20.88 -14.96
C GLN A 329 12.12 22.12 -15.05
N HIS A 330 10.86 22.02 -14.60
CA HIS A 330 9.95 23.16 -14.51
C HIS A 330 10.48 24.24 -13.55
N ASP A 331 10.92 23.84 -12.35
CA ASP A 331 11.52 24.75 -11.36
C ASP A 331 12.73 25.52 -11.92
N GLU A 332 13.59 24.83 -12.67
CA GLU A 332 14.74 25.45 -13.33
C GLU A 332 14.28 26.40 -14.45
N GLY A 333 13.37 25.97 -15.32
CA GLY A 333 12.83 26.77 -16.43
C GLY A 333 12.19 28.08 -15.97
N GLN A 334 11.40 28.06 -14.89
CA GLN A 334 10.79 29.26 -14.31
C GLN A 334 11.83 30.22 -13.68
N GLN A 335 12.86 29.68 -13.01
CA GLN A 335 13.94 30.50 -12.44
C GLN A 335 14.76 31.24 -13.52
N TYR A 336 14.97 30.62 -14.68
CA TYR A 336 15.66 31.26 -15.80
C TYR A 336 14.72 32.16 -16.62
N GLY A 337 13.44 31.81 -16.82
CA GLY A 337 12.48 32.60 -17.60
C GLY A 337 12.13 33.97 -16.99
N LEU A 338 12.03 34.06 -15.67
CA LEU A 338 11.74 35.31 -14.96
C LEU A 338 12.99 36.20 -14.73
N ARG A 339 14.20 35.63 -14.75
CA ARG A 339 15.47 36.38 -14.51
C ARG A 339 16.31 36.63 -15.76
N SER A 340 16.06 35.91 -16.86
CA SER A 340 16.83 36.01 -18.10
C SER A 340 16.63 37.33 -18.84
N LYS A 341 15.55 38.09 -18.61
CA LYS A 341 15.29 39.35 -19.32
C LYS A 341 15.80 40.60 -18.62
N LEU A 342 16.26 40.53 -17.37
CA LEU A 342 16.62 41.73 -16.59
C LEU A 342 17.93 41.65 -15.80
N THR A 343 18.67 40.54 -15.84
CA THR A 343 19.96 40.45 -15.11
C THR A 343 21.05 39.73 -15.90
N PHE A 344 21.64 40.41 -16.89
CA PHE A 344 23.03 40.13 -17.32
C PHE A 344 23.97 40.66 -16.24
N GLY A 345 24.04 39.96 -15.10
CA GLY A 345 24.80 40.43 -13.93
C GLY A 345 24.73 39.46 -12.76
N LEU A 346 25.68 38.52 -12.73
CA LEU A 346 26.34 37.99 -11.53
C LEU A 346 25.48 37.78 -10.26
N ILE A 347 24.61 36.77 -10.25
CA ILE A 347 24.26 36.07 -8.99
C ILE A 347 24.33 34.55 -9.21
N LYS A 348 25.55 34.00 -9.28
CA LYS A 348 25.78 32.57 -9.05
C LYS A 348 25.46 32.28 -7.58
N LYS A 349 24.22 31.89 -7.29
CA LYS A 349 23.80 31.44 -5.95
C LYS A 349 24.79 30.33 -5.52
N LYS A 350 25.61 30.59 -4.48
CA LYS A 350 26.57 29.60 -3.95
C LYS A 350 25.80 28.31 -3.64
N LEU A 351 26.04 27.25 -4.40
CA LEU A 351 25.50 25.92 -4.11
C LEU A 351 25.96 25.54 -2.70
N LYS A 352 25.02 25.39 -1.76
CA LYS A 352 25.34 24.85 -0.43
C LYS A 352 25.87 23.43 -0.65
N SER A 353 27.14 23.23 -0.33
CA SER A 353 27.78 21.93 -0.38
C SER A 353 27.81 21.33 1.00
N LEU A 354 27.49 20.05 1.08
CA LEU A 354 27.59 19.26 2.30
C LEU A 354 28.45 18.05 1.97
N ASP A 355 29.68 18.03 2.49
CA ASP A 355 30.65 16.96 2.19
C ASP A 355 30.81 16.76 0.66
N ASN A 356 30.45 15.59 0.14
CA ASN A 356 30.55 15.24 -1.27
C ASN A 356 29.21 15.37 -2.03
N TYR A 357 28.30 16.16 -1.47
CA TYR A 357 26.97 16.44 -2.03
C TYR A 357 26.77 17.92 -2.35
N THR A 358 25.94 18.18 -3.35
CA THR A 358 25.38 19.51 -3.60
C THR A 358 23.90 19.52 -3.25
N ILE A 359 23.44 20.59 -2.61
CA ILE A 359 22.04 20.75 -2.21
C ILE A 359 21.31 21.61 -3.25
N ARG A 360 20.22 21.09 -3.82
CA ARG A 360 19.31 21.82 -4.75
C ARG A 360 17.87 21.39 -4.46
N ASN A 361 16.94 22.34 -4.35
CA ASN A 361 15.51 22.10 -4.10
C ASN A 361 15.24 21.06 -2.98
N LYS A 362 15.85 21.28 -1.80
CA LYS A 362 15.81 20.35 -0.64
C LYS A 362 16.27 18.91 -0.95
N ARG A 363 17.10 18.73 -1.99
CA ARG A 363 17.62 17.42 -2.39
C ARG A 363 19.14 17.38 -2.44
N LEU A 364 19.69 16.20 -2.13
CA LEU A 364 21.12 15.90 -2.22
C LEU A 364 21.43 15.29 -3.58
N PHE A 365 22.37 15.92 -4.29
CA PHE A 365 22.94 15.43 -5.54
C PHE A 365 24.38 14.97 -5.31
N PRO A 366 24.81 13.88 -5.94
CA PRO A 366 26.19 13.41 -5.85
C PRO A 366 27.13 14.34 -6.63
N ARG A 367 28.27 14.74 -6.05
CA ARG A 367 29.32 15.45 -6.80
C ARG A 367 30.06 14.55 -7.80
N ARG A 368 30.19 13.27 -7.47
CA ARG A 368 30.87 12.24 -8.27
C ARG A 368 30.05 10.96 -8.30
N LYS A 369 30.21 10.13 -9.33
CA LYS A 369 29.53 8.83 -9.42
C LYS A 369 30.14 7.78 -8.47
N THR A 370 31.41 7.94 -8.13
CA THR A 370 32.23 7.04 -7.31
C THR A 370 32.11 7.29 -5.80
N ILE A 371 31.19 8.14 -5.33
CA ILE A 371 31.12 8.57 -3.92
C ILE A 371 31.03 7.40 -2.93
N PHE A 372 30.37 6.30 -3.27
CA PHE A 372 30.23 5.13 -2.39
C PHE A 372 31.37 4.13 -2.55
N GLU A 373 32.04 4.11 -3.70
CA GLU A 373 33.27 3.34 -3.90
C GLU A 373 34.41 3.93 -3.07
N GLU A 374 34.56 5.25 -3.09
CA GLU A 374 35.56 5.98 -2.29
C GLU A 374 35.34 5.80 -0.78
N ASN A 375 34.09 5.78 -0.33
CA ASN A 375 33.76 5.53 1.07
C ASN A 375 32.34 4.94 1.20
N PRO A 376 32.23 3.62 1.38
CA PRO A 376 30.95 2.95 1.55
C PRO A 376 30.13 3.49 2.73
N ASN A 377 30.76 3.93 3.83
CA ASN A 377 30.06 4.36 5.06
C ASN A 377 29.11 5.55 4.81
N ARG A 378 29.31 6.28 3.70
CA ARG A 378 28.39 7.31 3.21
C ARG A 378 26.98 6.77 2.94
N LEU A 379 26.80 5.46 2.71
CA LEU A 379 25.49 4.82 2.52
C LEU A 379 24.58 4.93 3.76
N ILE A 380 25.13 4.96 4.98
CA ILE A 380 24.31 5.25 6.19
C ILE A 380 24.33 6.74 6.51
N ARG A 381 25.51 7.36 6.48
CA ARG A 381 25.69 8.79 6.83
C ARG A 381 24.83 9.74 5.99
N LEU A 382 24.58 9.40 4.73
CA LEU A 382 23.66 10.14 3.87
C LEU A 382 22.28 10.34 4.52
N PHE A 383 21.73 9.31 5.18
CA PHE A 383 20.40 9.40 5.77
C PHE A 383 20.40 10.23 7.05
N ALA A 384 21.49 10.24 7.81
CA ALA A 384 21.67 11.17 8.92
C ALA A 384 21.70 12.64 8.42
N TYR A 385 22.30 12.91 7.26
CA TYR A 385 22.21 14.23 6.61
C TYR A 385 20.80 14.55 6.13
N CYS A 386 20.10 13.58 5.52
CA CYS A 386 18.70 13.75 5.13
C CYS A 386 17.81 14.09 6.33
N GLN A 387 18.02 13.44 7.47
CA GLN A 387 17.29 13.71 8.70
C GLN A 387 17.60 15.12 9.22
N LYS A 388 18.89 15.42 9.49
CA LYS A 388 19.33 16.68 10.12
C LYS A 388 18.97 17.93 9.33
N TYR A 389 19.01 17.87 8.00
CA TYR A 389 18.77 19.02 7.14
C TYR A 389 17.42 18.94 6.39
N GLU A 390 16.57 17.98 6.76
CA GLU A 390 15.28 17.71 6.11
C GLU A 390 15.37 17.52 4.59
N LEU A 391 16.47 16.91 4.12
CA LEU A 391 16.75 16.70 2.70
C LEU A 391 16.24 15.34 2.21
N SER A 392 16.11 15.20 0.89
CA SER A 392 15.87 13.91 0.22
C SER A 392 16.95 13.59 -0.82
N PRO A 393 17.32 12.32 -1.03
CA PRO A 393 18.20 11.94 -2.13
C PRO A 393 17.54 12.25 -3.48
N SER A 394 18.28 12.87 -4.39
CA SER A 394 17.82 13.09 -5.76
C SER A 394 17.61 11.76 -6.52
N PRO A 395 16.84 11.74 -7.63
CA PRO A 395 16.70 10.54 -8.46
C PRO A 395 18.05 9.93 -8.88
N SER A 396 19.03 10.77 -9.23
CA SER A 396 20.37 10.30 -9.60
C SER A 396 21.13 9.71 -8.41
N LEU A 397 21.00 10.29 -7.21
CA LEU A 397 21.60 9.73 -6.00
C LEU A 397 20.98 8.37 -5.62
N ARG A 398 19.65 8.23 -5.70
CA ARG A 398 18.96 6.95 -5.44
C ARG A 398 19.42 5.84 -6.39
N LYS A 399 19.64 6.18 -7.67
CA LYS A 399 20.20 5.24 -8.65
C LYS A 399 21.61 4.77 -8.26
N LEU A 400 22.46 5.69 -7.78
CA LEU A 400 23.80 5.33 -7.29
C LEU A 400 23.74 4.47 -6.02
N ILE A 401 22.81 4.76 -5.09
CA ILE A 401 22.58 3.92 -3.90
C ILE A 401 22.21 2.49 -4.32
N LYS A 402 21.25 2.33 -5.25
CA LYS A 402 20.83 1.01 -5.77
C LYS A 402 22.00 0.27 -6.43
N ALA A 403 22.83 0.97 -7.19
CA ALA A 403 24.03 0.38 -7.80
C ALA A 403 25.11 -0.03 -6.78
N SER A 404 25.09 0.56 -5.58
CA SER A 404 26.09 0.37 -4.53
C SER A 404 25.65 -0.60 -3.43
N TRP A 405 24.51 -1.28 -3.61
CA TRP A 405 23.95 -2.20 -2.61
C TRP A 405 24.90 -3.32 -2.20
N THR A 406 25.80 -3.76 -3.09
CA THR A 406 26.78 -4.83 -2.84
C THR A 406 27.81 -4.45 -1.76
N PHE A 407 28.05 -3.16 -1.51
CA PHE A 407 28.94 -2.72 -0.44
C PHE A 407 28.35 -2.91 0.96
N ILE A 408 27.04 -3.19 1.09
CA ILE A 408 26.38 -3.46 2.38
C ILE A 408 26.53 -4.94 2.73
N ASP A 409 27.77 -5.35 2.97
CA ASP A 409 28.12 -6.73 3.34
C ASP A 409 28.20 -6.93 4.87
N LYS A 410 28.71 -8.09 5.31
CA LYS A 410 28.89 -8.38 6.74
C LYS A 410 29.89 -7.43 7.40
N SER A 411 30.97 -7.07 6.72
CA SER A 411 31.99 -6.17 7.26
C SER A 411 31.42 -4.76 7.47
N PHE A 412 30.67 -4.26 6.48
CA PHE A 412 29.99 -2.98 6.50
C PHE A 412 29.03 -2.85 7.69
N ARG A 413 28.22 -3.89 7.93
CA ARG A 413 27.27 -3.95 9.07
C ARG A 413 27.95 -3.95 10.44
N MET A 414 29.25 -4.25 10.52
CA MET A 414 30.03 -4.30 11.75
C MET A 414 30.92 -3.06 11.97
N ARG A 415 30.95 -2.10 11.03
CA ARG A 415 31.75 -0.87 11.16
C ARG A 415 31.17 0.08 12.20
N ILE A 416 32.04 0.73 12.98
CA ILE A 416 31.62 1.61 14.08
C ILE A 416 30.91 2.86 13.56
N GLU A 417 31.40 3.43 12.47
CA GLU A 417 30.84 4.64 11.85
C GLU A 417 29.40 4.42 11.38
N ASN A 418 29.09 3.23 10.88
CA ASN A 418 27.74 2.88 10.45
C ASN A 418 26.81 2.63 11.63
N ARG A 419 27.31 1.99 12.71
CA ARG A 419 26.55 1.82 13.95
C ARG A 419 26.20 3.15 14.58
N ASP A 420 27.17 4.05 14.65
CA ASP A 420 27.01 5.35 15.31
C ASP A 420 26.09 6.26 14.49
N ALA A 421 26.24 6.28 13.16
CA ALA A 421 25.32 7.01 12.30
C ALA A 421 23.88 6.47 12.37
N PHE A 422 23.70 5.14 12.45
CA PHE A 422 22.38 4.55 12.62
C PHE A 422 21.78 4.84 14.00
N ARG A 423 22.62 4.84 15.05
CA ARG A 423 22.21 5.27 16.41
C ARG A 423 21.76 6.71 16.43
N GLU A 424 22.53 7.62 15.83
CA GLU A 424 22.16 9.05 15.73
C GLU A 424 20.80 9.22 15.05
N ILE A 425 20.50 8.42 14.02
CA ILE A 425 19.20 8.45 13.35
C ILE A 425 18.07 8.09 14.31
N LEU A 426 18.21 7.00 15.07
CA LEU A 426 17.17 6.49 15.96
C LEU A 426 17.00 7.29 17.27
N GLU A 427 17.99 8.09 17.66
CA GLU A 427 17.92 8.91 18.88
C GLU A 427 17.12 10.21 18.69
N LYS A 428 16.87 10.64 17.45
CA LYS A 428 16.15 11.89 17.13
C LYS A 428 14.64 11.68 16.96
N LYS A 429 13.91 11.70 18.08
CA LYS A 429 12.44 11.67 18.12
C LYS A 429 11.83 12.72 17.19
N GLY A 430 10.74 12.38 16.51
CA GLY A 430 10.03 13.21 15.53
C GLY A 430 10.63 13.16 14.11
N GLN A 431 11.78 12.50 13.92
CA GLN A 431 12.46 12.44 12.61
C GLN A 431 12.96 11.03 12.24
N VAL A 432 12.68 10.03 13.06
CA VAL A 432 13.09 8.64 12.86
C VAL A 432 12.29 8.00 11.73
N ALA A 433 10.97 8.11 11.79
CA ALA A 433 10.04 7.41 10.89
C ALA A 433 10.28 7.78 9.42
N ARG A 434 10.31 9.09 9.13
CA ARG A 434 10.65 9.62 7.80
C ARG A 434 11.99 9.07 7.28
N THR A 435 12.99 9.00 8.16
CA THR A 435 14.34 8.59 7.78
C THR A 435 14.42 7.09 7.50
N LEU A 436 13.79 6.26 8.34
CA LEU A 436 13.71 4.81 8.12
C LEU A 436 12.89 4.47 6.87
N ARG A 437 11.78 5.15 6.61
CA ARG A 437 11.01 5.00 5.36
C ARG A 437 11.86 5.36 4.14
N LEU A 438 12.68 6.41 4.24
CA LEU A 438 13.59 6.80 3.17
C LEU A 438 14.71 5.76 2.95
N MET A 439 15.27 5.21 4.02
CA MET A 439 16.25 4.10 3.96
C MET A 439 15.65 2.85 3.35
N HIS A 440 14.41 2.48 3.72
CA HIS A 440 13.68 1.35 3.17
C HIS A 440 13.38 1.54 1.67
N ARG A 441 12.87 2.72 1.27
CA ARG A 441 12.63 3.06 -0.14
C ARG A 441 13.90 2.97 -0.99
N CYS A 442 15.06 3.32 -0.44
CA CYS A 442 16.35 3.21 -1.12
C CYS A 442 16.97 1.80 -1.04
N GLY A 443 16.29 0.84 -0.41
CA GLY A 443 16.74 -0.54 -0.22
C GLY A 443 17.91 -0.70 0.75
N VAL A 444 18.23 0.33 1.55
CA VAL A 444 19.37 0.32 2.48
C VAL A 444 18.98 -0.29 3.83
N LEU A 445 17.77 -0.02 4.33
CA LEU A 445 17.35 -0.46 5.66
C LEU A 445 17.42 -1.99 5.82
N GLY A 446 16.74 -2.75 4.95
CA GLY A 446 16.73 -4.21 5.01
C GLY A 446 18.10 -4.86 4.71
N ARG A 447 19.00 -4.17 4.00
CA ARG A 447 20.38 -4.67 3.78
C ARG A 447 21.27 -4.43 4.99
N TYR A 448 21.03 -3.35 5.72
CA TYR A 448 21.76 -3.01 6.93
C TYR A 448 21.26 -3.80 8.15
N LEU A 449 19.96 -4.07 8.19
CA LEU A 449 19.26 -4.91 9.17
C LEU A 449 18.61 -6.11 8.45
N PRO A 450 19.36 -7.19 8.16
CA PRO A 450 18.81 -8.37 7.50
C PRO A 450 17.60 -8.98 8.20
N GLU A 451 17.52 -8.86 9.52
CA GLU A 451 16.39 -9.32 10.35
C GLU A 451 15.09 -8.61 9.92
N PHE A 452 15.13 -7.29 9.72
CA PHE A 452 14.02 -6.52 9.14
C PHE A 452 13.89 -6.77 7.63
N GLY A 453 15.01 -6.93 6.92
CA GLY A 453 15.02 -7.21 5.48
C GLY A 453 14.31 -8.52 5.10
N ALA A 454 14.20 -9.47 6.02
CA ALA A 454 13.45 -10.70 5.83
C ALA A 454 11.91 -10.48 5.81
N LEU A 455 11.44 -9.37 6.38
CA LEU A 455 10.03 -8.94 6.34
C LEU A 455 9.66 -8.24 5.04
N ASP A 456 10.63 -7.93 4.16
CA ASP A 456 10.40 -7.16 2.93
C ASP A 456 9.41 -7.88 2.01
N CYS A 457 8.26 -7.24 1.77
CA CYS A 457 7.13 -7.80 1.04
C CYS A 457 6.57 -9.12 1.63
N LEU A 458 6.74 -9.37 2.94
CA LEU A 458 6.21 -10.56 3.60
C LEU A 458 4.71 -10.40 3.90
N VAL A 459 3.91 -11.31 3.35
CA VAL A 459 2.46 -11.39 3.62
C VAL A 459 2.23 -11.91 5.03
N GLN A 460 1.24 -11.33 5.72
CA GLN A 460 0.78 -11.80 7.03
C GLN A 460 -0.59 -12.44 6.85
N HIS A 461 -0.79 -13.65 7.37
CA HIS A 461 -2.03 -14.41 7.12
C HIS A 461 -3.13 -14.16 8.16
N GLU A 462 -2.84 -13.40 9.22
CA GLU A 462 -3.85 -13.03 10.19
C GLU A 462 -4.81 -11.97 9.64
N PHE A 463 -6.12 -12.21 9.82
CA PHE A 463 -7.22 -11.45 9.21
C PHE A 463 -7.21 -9.94 9.48
N PHE A 464 -6.58 -9.49 10.56
CA PHE A 464 -6.53 -8.07 10.93
C PHE A 464 -5.36 -7.31 10.28
N HIS A 465 -4.40 -7.98 9.63
CA HIS A 465 -3.30 -7.25 9.00
C HIS A 465 -3.73 -6.69 7.64
N ARG A 466 -3.67 -5.35 7.52
CA ARG A 466 -3.92 -4.67 6.26
C ARG A 466 -2.67 -4.56 5.38
N TYR A 467 -1.49 -4.68 5.97
CA TYR A 467 -0.20 -4.42 5.33
C TYR A 467 0.75 -5.62 5.39
N THR A 468 1.78 -5.62 4.54
CA THR A 468 2.95 -6.51 4.68
C THR A 468 3.69 -6.24 6.00
N ALA A 469 4.44 -7.22 6.49
CA ALA A 469 5.08 -7.13 7.81
C ALA A 469 6.10 -5.97 7.92
N ASP A 470 6.84 -5.68 6.85
CA ASP A 470 7.76 -4.54 6.78
C ASP A 470 7.03 -3.19 6.82
N GLU A 471 5.94 -3.04 6.06
CA GLU A 471 5.15 -1.80 6.07
C GLU A 471 4.42 -1.61 7.38
N HIS A 472 3.89 -2.67 7.99
CA HIS A 472 3.31 -2.63 9.33
C HIS A 472 4.33 -2.11 10.35
N THR A 473 5.53 -2.69 10.37
CA THR A 473 6.62 -2.25 11.25
C THR A 473 6.93 -0.75 11.07
N LEU A 474 7.03 -0.29 9.82
CA LEU A 474 7.28 1.14 9.54
C LEU A 474 6.11 2.04 9.95
N ARG A 475 4.86 1.56 9.87
CA ARG A 475 3.69 2.30 10.37
C ARG A 475 3.68 2.40 11.88
N CYS A 476 4.03 1.35 12.62
CA CYS A 476 4.17 1.44 14.08
C CYS A 476 5.20 2.50 14.47
N ILE A 477 6.31 2.56 13.73
CA ILE A 477 7.32 3.60 13.92
C ILE A 477 6.75 4.99 13.59
N ASP A 478 5.95 5.15 12.52
CA ASP A 478 5.28 6.42 12.24
C ASP A 478 4.38 6.85 13.41
N GLN A 479 3.57 5.93 13.95
CA GLN A 479 2.66 6.21 15.06
C GLN A 479 3.41 6.71 16.29
N LEU A 480 4.50 6.03 16.68
CA LEU A 480 5.30 6.44 17.82
C LEU A 480 6.01 7.78 17.58
N ASP A 481 6.62 7.96 16.42
CA ASP A 481 7.48 9.11 16.14
C ASP A 481 6.66 10.39 15.92
N ASN A 482 5.46 10.29 15.34
CA ASN A 482 4.55 11.41 15.11
C ASN A 482 3.98 12.02 16.42
N LEU A 483 4.00 11.27 17.53
CA LEU A 483 3.55 11.77 18.84
C LEU A 483 4.27 13.05 19.28
N VAL A 484 5.49 13.31 18.80
CA VAL A 484 6.27 14.51 19.14
C VAL A 484 5.55 15.78 18.67
N ASP A 485 4.99 15.75 17.46
CA ASP A 485 4.36 16.90 16.82
C ASP A 485 2.82 16.87 16.93
N ASP A 486 2.27 15.77 17.45
CA ASP A 486 0.84 15.58 17.63
C ASP A 486 0.28 16.51 18.72
N LYS A 487 -0.81 17.22 18.39
CA LYS A 487 -1.49 18.18 19.27
C LYS A 487 -2.87 17.70 19.71
N ASP A 488 -3.32 16.52 19.30
CA ASP A 488 -4.60 15.96 19.76
C ASP A 488 -4.55 15.73 21.28
N PRO A 489 -5.48 16.30 22.06
CA PRO A 489 -5.58 16.04 23.50
C PRO A 489 -5.71 14.55 23.85
N LYS A 490 -6.31 13.73 22.98
CA LYS A 490 -6.45 12.29 23.22
C LYS A 490 -5.10 11.58 23.30
N HIS A 491 -4.10 12.09 22.59
CA HIS A 491 -2.77 11.48 22.54
C HIS A 491 -1.80 12.05 23.58
N GLU A 492 -2.26 12.96 24.44
CA GLU A 492 -1.42 13.66 25.42
C GLU A 492 -0.65 12.70 26.33
N ILE A 493 -1.30 11.66 26.85
CA ILE A 493 -0.65 10.68 27.72
C ILE A 493 0.51 9.95 27.02
N TYR A 494 0.34 9.53 25.77
CA TYR A 494 1.39 8.85 25.01
C TYR A 494 2.51 9.81 24.64
N ARG A 495 2.16 11.01 24.18
CA ARG A 495 3.13 12.08 23.86
C ARG A 495 4.00 12.39 25.08
N ASP A 496 3.38 12.60 26.23
CA ASP A 496 4.10 12.93 27.46
C ASP A 496 5.09 11.84 27.87
N ILE A 497 4.64 10.59 27.84
CA ILE A 497 5.50 9.45 28.16
C ILE A 497 6.63 9.34 27.13
N PHE A 498 6.33 9.44 25.83
CA PHE A 498 7.33 9.30 24.78
C PHE A 498 8.37 10.42 24.82
N VAL A 499 7.97 11.68 24.97
CA VAL A 499 8.88 12.83 25.06
C VAL A 499 9.81 12.67 26.26
N LYS A 500 9.27 12.25 27.42
CA LYS A 500 10.05 12.06 28.67
C LYS A 500 10.85 10.75 28.70
N HIS A 501 10.57 9.78 27.83
CA HIS A 501 11.25 8.49 27.83
C HIS A 501 12.76 8.65 27.52
N PRO A 502 13.68 8.11 28.37
CA PRO A 502 15.11 8.40 28.26
C PRO A 502 15.81 7.66 27.10
N ASP A 503 15.25 6.56 26.62
CA ASP A 503 15.89 5.70 25.62
C ASP A 503 15.00 5.44 24.39
N PRO A 504 14.80 6.43 23.50
CA PRO A 504 14.06 6.21 22.23
C PRO A 504 14.72 5.17 21.34
N TYR A 505 16.06 5.06 21.40
CA TYR A 505 16.82 4.09 20.63
C TYR A 505 16.37 2.65 20.94
N ALA A 506 16.15 2.32 22.22
CA ALA A 506 15.61 1.02 22.62
C ALA A 506 14.20 0.76 22.04
N LEU A 507 13.30 1.76 22.12
CA LEU A 507 11.92 1.64 21.63
C LEU A 507 11.90 1.37 20.12
N PHE A 508 12.64 2.15 19.33
CA PHE A 508 12.68 1.97 17.88
C PHE A 508 13.34 0.66 17.46
N ILE A 509 14.42 0.23 18.14
CA ILE A 509 15.02 -1.07 17.86
C ILE A 509 14.03 -2.21 18.16
N ALA A 510 13.31 -2.14 19.27
CA ALA A 510 12.29 -3.13 19.61
C ALA A 510 11.15 -3.15 18.58
N LEU A 511 10.67 -1.97 18.15
CA LEU A 511 9.65 -1.87 17.09
C LEU A 511 10.13 -2.45 15.77
N ILE A 512 11.38 -2.21 15.37
CA ILE A 512 11.93 -2.82 14.15
C ILE A 512 11.96 -4.36 14.22
N LEU A 513 12.03 -4.93 15.43
CA LEU A 513 12.30 -6.34 15.65
C LEU A 513 11.09 -7.19 16.08
N HIS A 514 10.02 -6.59 16.61
CA HIS A 514 8.96 -7.34 17.31
C HIS A 514 8.34 -8.47 16.49
N ASP A 515 8.21 -8.26 15.19
CA ASP A 515 7.61 -9.23 14.26
C ASP A 515 8.61 -9.92 13.33
N THR A 516 9.91 -9.74 13.55
CA THR A 516 10.95 -10.35 12.68
C THR A 516 10.94 -11.88 12.66
N GLY A 517 10.47 -12.51 13.73
CA GLY A 517 10.28 -13.96 13.80
C GLY A 517 9.21 -14.51 12.86
N ARG A 518 8.36 -13.66 12.25
CA ARG A 518 7.40 -14.09 11.21
C ARG A 518 8.08 -14.59 9.94
N ALA A 519 9.28 -14.08 9.64
CA ALA A 519 10.08 -14.56 8.52
C ALA A 519 10.79 -15.89 8.81
N GLU A 520 10.79 -16.33 10.07
CA GLU A 520 11.40 -17.58 10.50
C GLU A 520 10.39 -18.73 10.44
N ASN A 521 10.84 -19.95 10.14
CA ASN A 521 9.98 -21.15 10.18
C ASN A 521 9.80 -21.65 11.63
N VAL A 522 9.38 -20.78 12.55
CA VAL A 522 9.14 -21.09 13.97
C VAL A 522 7.64 -21.19 14.26
N ARG A 523 7.26 -21.95 15.30
CA ARG A 523 5.85 -22.10 15.70
C ARG A 523 5.26 -20.81 16.27
N GLU A 524 6.05 -20.08 17.05
CA GLU A 524 5.67 -18.80 17.65
C GLU A 524 6.67 -17.73 17.22
N HIS A 525 6.18 -16.67 16.54
CA HIS A 525 7.06 -15.62 16.01
C HIS A 525 7.76 -14.83 17.12
N ILE A 526 7.15 -14.73 18.31
CA ILE A 526 7.70 -14.01 19.47
C ILE A 526 9.09 -14.57 19.84
N ASP A 527 9.20 -15.89 19.97
CA ASP A 527 10.46 -16.58 20.25
C ASP A 527 11.53 -16.29 19.18
N GLY A 528 11.12 -16.36 17.90
CA GLY A 528 11.98 -16.05 16.77
C GLY A 528 12.49 -14.60 16.82
N SER A 529 11.58 -13.65 17.06
CA SER A 529 11.90 -12.23 17.18
C SER A 529 12.85 -11.96 18.34
N ALA A 530 12.66 -12.59 19.51
CA ALA A 530 13.54 -12.42 20.67
C ALA A 530 14.97 -12.91 20.39
N ILE A 531 15.12 -14.06 19.70
CA ILE A 531 16.42 -14.58 19.28
C ILE A 531 17.11 -13.63 18.30
N LEU A 532 16.38 -13.13 17.29
CA LEU A 532 16.90 -12.15 16.33
C LEU A 532 17.28 -10.84 17.00
N ALA A 533 16.47 -10.37 17.96
CA ALA A 533 16.74 -9.18 18.75
C ALA A 533 18.04 -9.31 19.56
N ALA A 534 18.27 -10.46 20.20
CA ALA A 534 19.50 -10.73 20.94
C ALA A 534 20.74 -10.73 20.02
N ARG A 535 20.62 -11.31 18.82
CA ARG A 535 21.68 -11.30 17.80
C ARG A 535 21.97 -9.88 17.30
N LEU A 536 20.93 -9.09 17.02
CA LEU A 536 21.09 -7.70 16.61
C LEU A 536 21.76 -6.86 17.70
N CYS A 537 21.33 -7.00 18.96
CA CYS A 537 21.94 -6.32 20.09
C CYS A 537 23.44 -6.60 20.18
N LYS A 538 23.86 -7.86 20.01
CA LYS A 538 25.29 -8.23 19.98
C LYS A 538 26.04 -7.56 18.82
N ARG A 539 25.43 -7.50 17.63
CA ARG A 539 26.00 -6.87 16.43
C ARG A 539 26.15 -5.36 16.58
N LEU A 540 25.14 -4.70 17.13
CA LEU A 540 25.12 -3.25 17.37
C LEU A 540 25.81 -2.83 18.67
N LYS A 541 26.40 -3.78 19.41
CA LYS A 541 27.08 -3.56 20.71
C LYS A 541 26.16 -2.92 21.75
N ILE A 542 24.92 -3.39 21.82
CA ILE A 542 23.91 -3.01 22.81
C ILE A 542 23.98 -3.98 24.00
N SER A 543 24.16 -3.46 25.20
CA SER A 543 24.32 -4.23 26.45
C SER A 543 23.56 -3.59 27.63
N GLY A 544 23.58 -4.24 28.79
CA GLY A 544 22.99 -3.72 30.03
C GLY A 544 21.47 -3.52 29.97
N GLY A 545 20.98 -2.51 30.70
CA GLY A 545 19.55 -2.21 30.81
C GLY A 545 18.84 -1.99 29.48
N ARG A 546 19.51 -1.34 28.51
CA ARG A 546 18.98 -1.14 27.15
C ARG A 546 18.70 -2.45 26.43
N ARG A 547 19.61 -3.43 26.50
CA ARG A 547 19.40 -4.76 25.92
C ARG A 547 18.25 -5.48 26.61
N ALA A 548 18.17 -5.39 27.95
CA ALA A 548 17.08 -6.00 28.71
C ALA A 548 15.72 -5.43 28.33
N LEU A 549 15.62 -4.10 28.14
CA LEU A 549 14.39 -3.43 27.71
C LEU A 549 13.98 -3.86 26.29
N ILE A 550 14.92 -3.89 25.32
CA ILE A 550 14.60 -4.32 23.95
C ILE A 550 14.05 -5.74 23.93
N ILE A 551 14.72 -6.68 24.61
CA ILE A 551 14.29 -8.07 24.67
C ILE A 551 12.92 -8.17 25.34
N PHE A 552 12.72 -7.46 26.46
CA PHE A 552 11.44 -7.42 27.16
C PHE A 552 10.31 -6.92 26.25
N LEU A 553 10.50 -5.83 25.53
CA LEU A 553 9.47 -5.28 24.64
C LEU A 553 9.14 -6.24 23.51
N VAL A 554 10.14 -6.84 22.87
CA VAL A 554 9.93 -7.83 21.80
C VAL A 554 9.19 -9.07 22.33
N ASP A 555 9.53 -9.56 23.51
CA ASP A 555 8.92 -10.75 24.10
C ASP A 555 7.49 -10.49 24.62
N HIS A 556 7.23 -9.28 25.11
CA HIS A 556 5.97 -8.94 25.78
C HIS A 556 5.05 -7.99 24.99
N HIS A 557 5.32 -7.66 23.73
CA HIS A 557 4.58 -6.64 22.98
C HIS A 557 3.04 -6.85 22.95
N LEU A 558 2.57 -8.10 22.95
CA LEU A 558 1.13 -8.42 23.01
C LEU A 558 0.55 -8.51 24.43
N THR A 559 1.38 -8.44 25.47
CA THR A 559 0.99 -8.75 26.86
C THR A 559 -0.03 -7.75 27.39
N LEU A 560 0.22 -6.44 27.23
CA LEU A 560 -0.69 -5.40 27.70
C LEU A 560 -2.06 -5.52 27.02
N TRP A 561 -2.07 -5.67 25.69
CA TRP A 561 -3.31 -5.86 24.94
C TRP A 561 -4.08 -7.11 25.39
N ARG A 562 -3.39 -8.24 25.58
CA ARG A 562 -4.02 -9.51 26.02
C ARG A 562 -4.61 -9.38 27.42
N PHE A 563 -3.90 -8.75 28.36
CA PHE A 563 -4.44 -8.54 29.71
C PHE A 563 -5.64 -7.59 29.68
N ALA A 564 -5.54 -6.47 28.97
CA ALA A 564 -6.61 -5.47 28.90
C ALA A 564 -7.91 -6.00 28.28
N THR A 565 -7.81 -6.89 27.28
CA THR A 565 -8.97 -7.34 26.48
C THR A 565 -9.50 -8.73 26.83
N LYS A 566 -8.69 -9.58 27.49
CA LYS A 566 -9.07 -10.98 27.80
C LYS A 566 -9.16 -11.30 29.29
N LYS A 567 -8.72 -10.40 30.17
CA LYS A 567 -8.80 -10.59 31.63
C LYS A 567 -9.72 -9.55 32.26
N ASN A 568 -10.15 -9.81 33.48
CA ASN A 568 -10.86 -8.83 34.30
C ASN A 568 -9.84 -7.83 34.87
N ILE A 569 -9.81 -6.62 34.33
CA ILE A 569 -8.85 -5.57 34.72
C ILE A 569 -9.23 -4.85 36.02
N ASP A 570 -10.41 -5.13 36.56
CA ASP A 570 -10.83 -4.71 37.89
C ASP A 570 -10.35 -5.67 38.99
N ASP A 571 -9.65 -6.76 38.63
CA ASP A 571 -9.11 -7.74 39.57
C ASP A 571 -7.70 -7.36 40.03
N PRO A 572 -7.51 -7.01 41.31
CA PRO A 572 -6.19 -6.76 41.87
C PRO A 572 -5.21 -7.93 41.70
N GLU A 573 -5.66 -9.19 41.61
CA GLU A 573 -4.74 -10.29 41.29
C GLU A 573 -4.20 -10.20 39.85
N VAL A 574 -5.05 -9.80 38.90
CA VAL A 574 -4.66 -9.57 37.50
C VAL A 574 -3.73 -8.36 37.40
N ILE A 575 -4.04 -7.28 38.12
CA ILE A 575 -3.18 -6.09 38.20
C ILE A 575 -1.82 -6.45 38.82
N ARG A 576 -1.80 -7.23 39.90
CA ARG A 576 -0.57 -7.72 40.54
C ARG A 576 0.25 -8.59 39.59
N GLU A 577 -0.38 -9.58 38.94
CA GLU A 577 0.30 -10.45 37.96
C GLU A 577 0.94 -9.61 36.84
N PHE A 578 0.22 -8.63 36.31
CA PHE A 578 0.74 -7.74 35.29
C PHE A 578 1.88 -6.85 35.82
N ALA A 579 1.73 -6.28 37.02
CA ALA A 579 2.76 -5.48 37.69
C ALA A 579 4.05 -6.29 37.92
N GLU A 580 3.95 -7.57 38.27
CA GLU A 580 5.09 -8.47 38.45
C GLU A 580 5.84 -8.72 37.14
N ILE A 581 5.16 -8.76 36.00
CA ILE A 581 5.80 -8.84 34.68
C ILE A 581 6.50 -7.50 34.38
N MET A 582 5.82 -6.37 34.64
CA MET A 582 6.36 -5.04 34.34
C MET A 582 7.56 -4.68 35.22
N ARG A 583 7.60 -5.11 36.50
CA ARG A 583 8.64 -4.82 37.51
C ARG A 583 8.82 -3.36 37.91
N ASP A 584 8.75 -2.42 36.97
CA ASP A 584 8.96 -1.01 37.22
C ASP A 584 8.15 -0.14 36.25
N ARG A 585 8.08 1.16 36.59
CA ARG A 585 7.38 2.15 35.76
C ARG A 585 8.02 2.29 34.38
N HIS A 586 9.33 2.13 34.24
CA HIS A 586 10.01 2.34 32.97
C HIS A 586 9.56 1.33 31.91
N ARG A 587 9.45 0.04 32.28
CA ARG A 587 8.91 -1.02 31.41
C ARG A 587 7.42 -0.85 31.13
N LEU A 588 6.63 -0.45 32.13
CA LEU A 588 5.20 -0.20 31.97
C LEU A 588 4.94 0.94 30.96
N ASP A 589 5.64 2.07 31.13
CA ASP A 589 5.57 3.24 30.25
C ASP A 589 6.00 2.87 28.82
N ALA A 590 7.10 2.10 28.68
CA ALA A 590 7.60 1.64 27.39
C ALA A 590 6.62 0.68 26.68
N LEU A 591 6.01 -0.27 27.41
CA LEU A 591 5.06 -1.22 26.83
C LEU A 591 3.73 -0.56 26.45
N LEU A 592 3.30 0.47 27.18
CA LEU A 592 2.14 1.28 26.78
C LEU A 592 2.37 1.95 25.42
N LEU A 593 3.50 2.64 25.25
CA LEU A 593 3.88 3.26 23.98
C LEU A 593 3.97 2.23 22.86
N PHE A 594 4.55 1.07 23.16
CA PHE A 594 4.68 -0.03 22.20
C PHE A 594 3.31 -0.53 21.73
N THR A 595 2.40 -0.77 22.67
CA THR A 595 1.05 -1.26 22.40
C THR A 595 0.23 -0.25 21.59
N TYR A 596 0.36 1.04 21.91
CA TYR A 596 -0.24 2.13 21.14
C TYR A 596 0.26 2.13 19.69
N ALA A 597 1.57 2.09 19.50
CA ALA A 597 2.21 2.12 18.19
C ALA A 597 1.89 0.88 17.34
N ASP A 598 1.96 -0.30 17.94
CA ASP A 598 1.67 -1.58 17.31
C ASP A 598 0.20 -1.63 16.84
N SER A 599 -0.73 -1.38 17.77
CA SER A 599 -2.16 -1.42 17.47
C SER A 599 -2.56 -0.42 16.38
N ASN A 600 -2.15 0.85 16.47
CA ASN A 600 -2.45 1.86 15.46
C ASN A 600 -1.68 1.65 14.13
N GLY A 601 -0.66 0.78 14.12
CA GLY A 601 0.10 0.41 12.93
C GLY A 601 -0.49 -0.78 12.15
N THR A 602 -1.46 -1.51 12.69
CA THR A 602 -2.07 -2.69 12.03
C THR A 602 -3.23 -2.30 11.08
N ASN A 603 -4.31 -1.70 11.61
CA ASN A 603 -5.47 -1.19 10.89
C ASN A 603 -6.25 -0.17 11.75
N GLU A 604 -7.24 0.51 11.16
CA GLU A 604 -8.04 1.56 11.85
C GLU A 604 -8.98 1.00 12.95
N GLU A 605 -9.35 -0.27 12.91
CA GLU A 605 -10.27 -0.93 13.86
C GLU A 605 -9.55 -1.59 15.05
N ALA A 606 -8.23 -1.77 14.93
CA ALA A 606 -7.42 -2.44 15.93
C ALA A 606 -7.37 -1.63 17.22
N TRP A 607 -7.33 -0.30 17.11
CA TRP A 607 -7.39 0.65 18.21
C TRP A 607 -8.73 1.40 18.23
N SER A 608 -9.64 1.00 19.12
CA SER A 608 -10.93 1.67 19.30
C SER A 608 -10.98 2.43 20.63
N PRO A 609 -11.84 3.46 20.78
CA PRO A 609 -11.97 4.20 22.04
C PRO A 609 -12.28 3.31 23.25
N TRP A 610 -13.05 2.25 23.04
CA TRP A 610 -13.35 1.27 24.07
C TRP A 610 -12.10 0.46 24.47
N LYS A 611 -11.33 -0.06 23.51
CA LYS A 611 -10.07 -0.79 23.80
C LYS A 611 -9.05 0.10 24.50
N GLU A 612 -8.93 1.34 24.05
CA GLU A 612 -8.05 2.34 24.67
C GLU A 612 -8.41 2.57 26.13
N THR A 613 -9.71 2.67 26.45
CA THR A 613 -10.18 2.83 27.83
C THR A 613 -9.70 1.67 28.72
N LEU A 614 -9.84 0.43 28.25
CA LEU A 614 -9.38 -0.77 28.98
C LEU A 614 -7.86 -0.78 29.20
N ILE A 615 -7.10 -0.42 28.16
CA ILE A 615 -5.63 -0.36 28.22
C ILE A 615 -5.17 0.71 29.22
N LEU A 616 -5.77 1.90 29.17
CA LEU A 616 -5.42 3.00 30.07
C LEU A 616 -5.85 2.73 31.51
N GLN A 617 -6.98 2.06 31.73
CA GLN A 617 -7.41 1.62 33.06
C GLN A 617 -6.40 0.64 33.66
N LEU A 618 -6.03 -0.43 32.93
CA LEU A 618 -5.02 -1.38 33.41
C LEU A 618 -3.68 -0.70 33.67
N TYR A 619 -3.25 0.20 32.78
CA TYR A 619 -2.01 0.98 32.95
C TYR A 619 -2.04 1.82 34.23
N ARG A 620 -3.12 2.57 34.48
CA ARG A 620 -3.26 3.43 35.68
C ARG A 620 -3.26 2.60 36.96
N ASN A 621 -4.07 1.54 37.01
CA ASN A 621 -4.17 0.66 38.18
C ASN A 621 -2.81 -0.01 38.48
N THR A 622 -2.10 -0.45 37.45
CA THR A 622 -0.77 -1.06 37.58
C THR A 622 0.27 -0.06 38.05
N ARG A 623 0.23 1.17 37.51
CA ARG A 623 1.13 2.25 37.91
C ARG A 623 0.94 2.60 39.38
N GLU A 624 -0.30 2.69 39.85
CA GLU A 624 -0.61 2.92 41.26
C GLU A 624 -0.12 1.77 42.15
N PHE A 625 -0.34 0.52 41.73
CA PHE A 625 0.16 -0.66 42.44
C PHE A 625 1.69 -0.66 42.59
N ILE A 626 2.42 -0.31 41.52
CA ILE A 626 3.89 -0.20 41.57
C ILE A 626 4.32 0.95 42.48
N LEU A 627 3.62 2.09 42.47
CA LEU A 627 3.92 3.25 43.32
C LEU A 627 3.71 2.98 44.81
N LYS A 628 2.68 2.21 45.17
CA LYS A 628 2.41 1.78 46.56
C LYS A 628 3.47 0.79 47.09
N GLY A 629 4.25 0.17 46.21
CA GLY A 629 5.18 -0.91 46.53
C GLY A 629 4.50 -2.29 46.42
N MET A 630 5.12 -3.19 45.65
CA MET A 630 4.52 -4.48 45.30
C MET A 630 4.22 -5.38 46.51
N THR A 631 5.01 -5.28 47.57
CA THR A 631 4.82 -6.05 48.82
C THR A 631 3.59 -5.57 49.57
N ALA A 632 3.48 -4.25 49.79
CA ALA A 632 2.33 -3.64 50.46
C ALA A 632 1.02 -3.90 49.71
N GLY A 633 1.03 -3.77 48.37
CA GLY A 633 -0.15 -4.08 47.56
C GLY A 633 -0.55 -5.55 47.59
N LYS A 634 0.40 -6.47 47.75
CA LYS A 634 0.11 -7.90 47.91
C LYS A 634 -0.50 -8.21 49.28
N GLU A 635 0.02 -7.61 50.34
CA GLU A 635 -0.49 -7.76 51.70
C GLU A 635 -1.94 -7.26 51.82
N GLU A 636 -2.25 -6.11 51.20
CA GLU A 636 -3.62 -5.56 51.14
C GLU A 636 -4.60 -6.50 50.45
N ILE A 637 -4.22 -7.10 49.31
CA ILE A 637 -5.06 -8.10 48.60
C ILE A 637 -5.26 -9.35 49.47
N ASP A 638 -4.20 -9.81 50.13
CA ASP A 638 -4.25 -11.00 50.97
C ASP A 638 -5.13 -10.77 52.20
N GLN A 639 -5.09 -9.57 52.80
CA GLN A 639 -5.96 -9.16 53.90
C GLN A 639 -7.44 -9.11 53.49
N ASP A 640 -7.78 -8.44 52.39
CA ASP A 640 -9.16 -8.34 51.86
C ASP A 640 -9.79 -9.74 51.63
N VAL A 641 -9.00 -10.68 51.10
CA VAL A 641 -9.44 -12.06 50.91
C VAL A 641 -9.64 -12.77 52.25
N GLN A 642 -8.75 -12.61 53.22
CA GLN A 642 -8.88 -13.25 54.54
C GLN A 642 -10.08 -12.71 55.32
N GLU A 643 -10.34 -11.40 55.24
CA GLU A 643 -11.54 -10.80 55.84
C GLU A 643 -12.80 -11.38 55.21
N THR A 644 -12.88 -11.42 53.88
CA THR A 644 -14.01 -12.00 53.16
C THR A 644 -14.23 -13.47 53.51
N LEU A 645 -13.16 -14.27 53.58
CA LEU A 645 -13.23 -15.68 53.99
C LEU A 645 -13.77 -15.83 55.42
N SER A 646 -13.32 -14.98 56.33
CA SER A 646 -13.76 -14.98 57.73
C SER A 646 -15.25 -14.67 57.84
N GLU A 647 -15.73 -13.65 57.13
CA GLU A 647 -17.15 -13.29 57.10
C GLU A 647 -18.04 -14.39 56.51
N ILE A 648 -17.59 -15.07 55.45
CA ILE A 648 -18.33 -16.20 54.86
C ILE A 648 -18.41 -17.36 55.85
N LYS A 649 -17.30 -17.67 56.54
CA LYS A 649 -17.24 -18.73 57.54
C LYS A 649 -18.18 -18.45 58.72
N LEU A 650 -18.19 -17.22 59.22
CA LEU A 650 -19.11 -16.77 60.27
C LEU A 650 -20.58 -16.89 59.85
N GLY A 651 -20.89 -16.66 58.57
CA GLY A 651 -22.25 -16.82 58.02
C GLY A 651 -22.70 -18.27 57.77
N LEU A 652 -21.81 -19.26 57.91
CA LEU A 652 -22.09 -20.68 57.71
C LEU A 652 -22.30 -21.40 59.04
N LYS A 653 -23.20 -22.39 59.07
CA LYS A 653 -23.34 -23.31 60.23
C LYS A 653 -22.07 -24.12 60.43
N GLU A 654 -21.73 -24.42 61.69
CA GLU A 654 -20.49 -25.12 62.07
C GLU A 654 -20.25 -26.43 61.32
N LYS A 655 -21.31 -27.20 61.04
CA LYS A 655 -21.21 -28.46 60.28
C LYS A 655 -20.62 -28.30 58.87
N TYR A 656 -20.63 -27.08 58.30
CA TYR A 656 -20.06 -26.79 56.98
C TYR A 656 -18.61 -26.26 57.03
N HIS A 657 -18.07 -25.95 58.22
CA HIS A 657 -16.78 -25.26 58.36
C HIS A 657 -15.60 -26.11 57.84
N ALA A 658 -15.61 -27.41 58.10
CA ALA A 658 -14.53 -28.31 57.65
C ALA A 658 -14.42 -28.35 56.11
N ILE A 659 -15.56 -28.47 55.41
CA ILE A 659 -15.61 -28.45 53.95
C ILE A 659 -15.26 -27.07 53.40
N PHE A 660 -15.71 -26.00 54.06
CA PHE A 660 -15.33 -24.63 53.68
C PHE A 660 -13.81 -24.40 53.77
N ASP A 661 -13.16 -24.86 54.84
CA ASP A 661 -11.71 -24.71 55.03
C ASP A 661 -10.90 -25.50 54.00
N GLN A 662 -11.39 -26.67 53.58
CA GLN A 662 -10.77 -27.44 52.50
C GLN A 662 -11.01 -26.78 51.14
N HIS A 663 -12.23 -26.33 50.87
CA HIS A 663 -12.60 -25.64 49.64
C HIS A 663 -11.84 -24.33 49.46
N SER A 664 -11.67 -23.54 50.53
CA SER A 664 -10.95 -22.27 50.51
C SER A 664 -9.46 -22.41 50.21
N LYS A 665 -8.84 -23.52 50.60
CA LYS A 665 -7.45 -23.84 50.25
C LYS A 665 -7.27 -24.23 48.78
N LEU A 666 -8.28 -24.86 48.17
CA LEU A 666 -8.21 -25.38 46.80
C LEU A 666 -8.66 -24.38 45.75
N MET A 667 -9.52 -23.43 46.13
CA MET A 667 -10.06 -22.44 45.20
C MET A 667 -9.12 -21.23 45.03
N PRO A 668 -9.02 -20.67 43.82
CA PRO A 668 -8.24 -19.46 43.60
C PRO A 668 -8.89 -18.28 44.33
N LYS A 669 -8.08 -17.36 44.88
CA LYS A 669 -8.55 -16.24 45.71
C LYS A 669 -9.63 -15.38 45.02
N ARG A 670 -9.52 -15.17 43.70
CA ARG A 670 -10.56 -14.54 42.86
C ARG A 670 -11.99 -15.08 43.05
N TYR A 671 -12.16 -16.37 43.36
CA TYR A 671 -13.47 -16.98 43.58
C TYR A 671 -14.20 -16.31 44.76
N PHE A 672 -13.47 -15.96 45.81
CA PHE A 672 -14.04 -15.38 47.03
C PHE A 672 -14.38 -13.90 46.90
N ARG A 673 -13.76 -13.18 45.95
CA ARG A 673 -13.97 -11.74 45.74
C ARG A 673 -15.11 -11.42 44.79
N TYR A 674 -15.26 -12.22 43.72
CA TYR A 674 -16.25 -11.94 42.66
C TYR A 674 -17.56 -12.68 42.79
N ARG A 675 -17.62 -13.75 43.59
CA ARG A 675 -18.89 -14.40 43.89
C ARG A 675 -19.47 -13.77 45.15
N SER A 676 -20.79 -13.52 45.13
CA SER A 676 -21.45 -13.04 46.33
C SER A 676 -21.30 -14.07 47.46
N LYS A 677 -21.12 -13.59 48.69
CA LYS A 677 -21.00 -14.42 49.89
C LYS A 677 -22.10 -15.49 49.95
N LYS A 678 -23.34 -15.11 49.63
CA LYS A 678 -24.51 -16.01 49.53
C LYS A 678 -24.35 -17.12 48.49
N SER A 679 -23.77 -16.82 47.32
CA SER A 679 -23.50 -17.83 46.28
C SER A 679 -22.44 -18.82 46.74
N ILE A 680 -21.37 -18.33 47.36
CA ILE A 680 -20.29 -19.16 47.90
C ILE A 680 -20.87 -20.08 48.98
N SER A 681 -21.63 -19.55 49.93
CA SER A 681 -22.29 -20.36 50.96
C SER A 681 -23.19 -21.46 50.36
N LYS A 682 -23.93 -21.16 49.28
CA LYS A 682 -24.71 -22.19 48.57
C LYS A 682 -23.84 -23.29 47.95
N HIS A 683 -22.69 -22.93 47.36
CA HIS A 683 -21.77 -23.92 46.80
C HIS A 683 -21.24 -24.85 47.88
N ILE A 684 -20.88 -24.30 49.06
CA ILE A 684 -20.42 -25.11 50.19
C ILE A 684 -21.50 -26.05 50.69
N VAL A 685 -22.75 -25.59 50.81
CA VAL A 685 -23.87 -26.43 51.23
C VAL A 685 -24.13 -27.54 50.20
N ALA A 686 -24.08 -27.23 48.91
CA ALA A 686 -24.25 -28.23 47.85
C ALA A 686 -23.11 -29.26 47.84
N LEU A 687 -21.86 -28.83 48.08
CA LEU A 687 -20.72 -29.74 48.21
C LEU A 687 -20.86 -30.65 49.42
N TRP A 688 -21.31 -30.12 50.56
CA TRP A 688 -21.60 -30.91 51.75
C TRP A 688 -22.68 -31.97 51.48
N GLN A 689 -23.79 -31.59 50.84
CA GLN A 689 -24.89 -32.51 50.47
C GLN A 689 -24.51 -33.60 49.45
N TYR A 690 -23.35 -33.49 48.81
CA TYR A 690 -22.86 -34.48 47.86
C TYR A 690 -21.82 -35.42 48.49
N ILE A 691 -21.24 -35.02 49.63
CA ILE A 691 -20.19 -35.75 50.35
C ILE A 691 -20.76 -36.50 51.57
N ASP A 692 -21.79 -35.94 52.22
CA ASP A 692 -22.70 -36.61 53.16
C ASP A 692 -23.95 -37.11 52.41
#